data_AF-A0A7X1GZX8-F1
#
_entry.id   AF-A0A7X1GZX8-F1
#
_cell.length_a   1.000
_cell.length_b   1.000
_cell.length_c   1.000
_cell.angle_alpha   90.00
_cell.angle_beta   90.00
_cell.angle_gamma   90.00
#
_symmetry.space_group_name_H-M   'P 1'
#
loop_
_entity.id
_entity.type
_entity.pdbx_description
1 polymer ?
#
loop_
_entity_poly.entity_id
_entity_poly.type
_entity_poly.pdbx_seq_one_letter_code
_entity_poly.pdbx_strand_id
1 'polypeptide(L)'
;MAPRIGFYICHCGINIAYKVRVEEVAAFIRQLPDVVVSQDYKFMCSDPGQEMIEKDIATYKLNRVVVASCSPRMHEKTFQGACKRAGINPYMFQMASVREQVSWVTLDEDEATLKAKTLAAGAINRVRYHHELESREVSVHPDIMIVGGGIAGMQAALDIGASGHQAYLVEKSTTIGGHMLQFDKTFPTLDCAACIGTPKMVEVAQDPNIHLLSYTEVKEVSGYIGNYTVTIERKPRYIKEGVCTGCGECTKVCPVSVPSEWDEGLTTRNAIYRAFPQAVPITYCIDKLDRAPCVGACPAHANVQGYVQLIKMGKYKEALQLIMEKIPLPGVLGRVCPHPCETQCRRQDVDAAIAIRDLKRFVADQVDFETLELPPIEEKEQKVAVIGSGPAGLTAAFDLRKAGYQVTLFEAQDQLGGMLRVGIPDYRLPPEVLDGEIGYILRLGVDTRTGVCFGTDITLESLKAEGFDAVFMGIGAQECMKLGIPGETDCDQVVDAVCFLRDANLSRKPSPGRNVVVIGGGNVAIDAVRVAKRLGSENVTLLYRRTEAEMPAEAEEIKGAREEGIAFHFLTSPVEVIQENGRVTGIRCIVNELGEPDASGRRRPVPVAGSEFTIPCDAVIPAIGQKVDLSWQDPVCSLDCTPRNLIIADPQTQQTTQPHVFAAGDAVSGPATVVEAIGASHRATASMIHFLEGELPTAEHRSAADTSAPSGATPAGECTWSDIPVDCGAQPREHISHLDWAVRVAGFEEESIGLTAEQAQREADRCLNCGVCSECMECVKVCEANAIDHSQQPEEIEVKVGSIILATGYDLLDPTPMKQYGYGRLPNVFTSLEFERLSNATGPTGGKILMRDAAGEFSLPPKSVAILHCIGSRDVNYHEYCSRVCCMYALKYTHLIKEKVGHDTKVYDFYIDMRCFGEGYEEFYRRCQEEGTTFIRGKVAEISDQAQSPEEEGKLVAIAEDTLLGKRLRVPVDMVVLCSAIQARSSAVDVGRIFGVNIGADGFFLEEHPKLGPLNTATDGVFLAGVCQSPKDIPDTVAQASGAAAKALSLATRGHVAVPSAISWIDPDICAGCQTCIGLCPYGAIEFDERRGVSVVNEAVCKGCGSCSGFCPSGAAQVAHFNKEQIFAEFEGLMDALDAVGQ
;
A
#
# COMPACT_ATOMS: atom_id res chain seq x y z
N MET A 1 -51.13 30.58 -22.82
CA MET A 1 -52.48 30.08 -22.45
C MET A 1 -52.64 30.30 -20.95
N ALA A 2 -53.79 30.77 -20.46
CA ALA A 2 -53.96 30.97 -19.01
C ALA A 2 -53.85 29.62 -18.27
N PRO A 3 -53.21 29.56 -17.07
CA PRO A 3 -53.15 28.32 -16.29
C PRO A 3 -54.55 27.81 -15.93
N ARG A 4 -54.73 26.49 -16.03
CA ARG A 4 -55.96 25.77 -15.64
C ARG A 4 -55.53 24.52 -14.88
N ILE A 5 -55.56 24.63 -13.56
CA ILE A 5 -54.91 23.70 -12.65
C ILE A 5 -55.95 22.71 -12.08
N GLY A 6 -55.65 21.42 -12.15
CA GLY A 6 -56.35 20.39 -11.38
C GLY A 6 -55.55 20.01 -10.14
N PHE A 7 -56.17 20.10 -8.96
CA PHE A 7 -55.57 19.70 -7.69
C PHE A 7 -56.20 18.41 -7.17
N TYR A 8 -55.36 17.49 -6.71
CA TYR A 8 -55.80 16.23 -6.14
C TYR A 8 -55.06 15.93 -4.84
N ILE A 9 -55.77 15.67 -3.76
CA ILE A 9 -55.17 15.22 -2.49
C ILE A 9 -55.51 13.76 -2.19
N CYS A 10 -54.48 12.98 -1.88
CA CYS A 10 -54.61 11.56 -1.58
C CYS A 10 -54.89 11.33 -0.09
N HIS A 11 -55.77 10.38 0.24
CA HIS A 11 -55.94 9.91 1.63
C HIS A 11 -54.83 8.92 2.03
N CYS A 12 -54.32 8.17 1.04
CA CYS A 12 -53.37 7.07 1.19
C CYS A 12 -53.85 6.02 2.21
N GLY A 13 -55.14 5.66 2.12
CA GLY A 13 -55.84 4.89 3.14
C GLY A 13 -56.01 5.75 4.39
N ILE A 14 -55.23 5.45 5.42
CA ILE A 14 -55.16 6.27 6.64
C ILE A 14 -53.81 6.97 6.78
N ASN A 15 -52.84 6.77 5.88
CA ASN A 15 -51.49 7.33 6.07
C ASN A 15 -51.46 8.86 6.02
N ILE A 16 -52.32 9.49 5.21
CA ILE A 16 -52.45 10.95 5.15
C ILE A 16 -53.70 11.37 5.91
N ALA A 17 -54.85 10.78 5.59
CA ALA A 17 -56.16 11.19 6.13
C ALA A 17 -56.32 10.99 7.65
N TYR A 18 -55.45 10.22 8.32
CA TYR A 18 -55.46 10.10 9.78
C TYR A 18 -54.94 11.35 10.51
N LYS A 19 -54.09 12.15 9.84
CA LYS A 19 -53.46 13.35 10.42
C LYS A 19 -53.77 14.63 9.67
N VAL A 20 -54.17 14.53 8.41
CA VAL A 20 -54.48 15.67 7.56
C VAL A 20 -55.95 15.59 7.20
N ARG A 21 -56.71 16.66 7.49
CA ARG A 21 -58.11 16.79 7.05
C ARG A 21 -58.15 17.11 5.55
N VAL A 22 -57.98 16.06 4.75
CA VAL A 22 -57.80 16.14 3.28
C VAL A 22 -58.94 16.89 2.57
N GLU A 23 -60.18 16.74 3.04
CA GLU A 23 -61.34 17.48 2.51
C GLU A 23 -61.20 19.00 2.74
N GLU A 24 -60.68 19.41 3.91
CA GLU A 24 -60.41 20.83 4.18
C GLU A 24 -59.27 21.37 3.32
N VAL A 25 -58.23 20.57 3.06
CA VAL A 25 -57.15 20.97 2.16
C VAL A 25 -57.70 21.15 0.75
N ALA A 26 -58.49 20.21 0.25
CA ALA A 26 -59.12 20.33 -1.07
C ALA A 26 -60.05 21.56 -1.14
N ALA A 27 -60.84 21.82 -0.10
CA ALA A 27 -61.72 22.99 -0.02
C ALA A 27 -60.94 24.31 0.00
N PHE A 28 -59.81 24.38 0.73
CA PHE A 28 -58.92 25.53 0.76
C PHE A 28 -58.30 25.80 -0.62
N ILE A 29 -57.69 24.77 -1.25
CA ILE A 29 -57.02 24.92 -2.54
C ILE A 29 -58.00 25.30 -3.66
N ARG A 30 -59.27 24.88 -3.57
CA ARG A 30 -60.32 25.28 -4.53
C ARG A 30 -60.50 26.79 -4.64
N GLN A 31 -60.16 27.57 -3.61
CA GLN A 31 -60.32 29.02 -3.59
C GLN A 31 -59.14 29.77 -4.23
N LEU A 32 -58.03 29.08 -4.52
CA LEU A 32 -56.84 29.69 -5.07
C LEU A 32 -57.00 30.02 -6.57
N PRO A 33 -56.32 31.08 -7.08
CA PRO A 33 -56.39 31.44 -8.49
C PRO A 33 -55.95 30.30 -9.42
N ASP A 34 -56.60 30.22 -10.59
CA ASP A 34 -56.37 29.23 -11.66
C ASP A 34 -56.72 27.77 -11.34
N VAL A 35 -57.15 27.46 -10.12
CA VAL A 35 -57.62 26.12 -9.74
C VAL A 35 -59.04 25.89 -10.26
N VAL A 36 -59.18 25.00 -11.24
CA VAL A 36 -60.47 24.72 -11.91
C VAL A 36 -61.20 23.55 -11.25
N VAL A 37 -60.44 22.57 -10.76
CA VAL A 37 -60.97 21.41 -10.04
C VAL A 37 -60.04 21.08 -8.88
N SER A 38 -60.63 20.76 -7.74
CA SER A 38 -59.93 20.35 -6.52
C SER A 38 -60.71 19.20 -5.87
N GLN A 39 -60.10 18.02 -5.81
CA GLN A 39 -60.72 16.78 -5.35
C GLN A 39 -59.82 16.02 -4.38
N ASP A 40 -60.44 15.21 -3.53
CA ASP A 40 -59.75 14.23 -2.69
C ASP A 40 -60.15 12.80 -3.09
N TYR A 41 -59.23 11.86 -2.97
CA TYR A 41 -59.51 10.45 -3.26
C TYR A 41 -58.65 9.51 -2.42
N LYS A 42 -59.16 8.30 -2.18
CA LYS A 42 -58.54 7.33 -1.27
C LYS A 42 -57.12 6.96 -1.66
N PHE A 43 -56.90 6.62 -2.94
CA PHE A 43 -55.61 6.20 -3.46
C PHE A 43 -55.36 6.82 -4.84
N MET A 44 -54.79 8.02 -4.88
CA MET A 44 -54.55 8.72 -6.16
C MET A 44 -53.68 7.92 -7.14
N CYS A 45 -52.73 7.12 -6.66
CA CYS A 45 -51.87 6.31 -7.52
C CYS A 45 -52.53 5.05 -8.10
N SER A 46 -53.72 4.67 -7.62
CA SER A 46 -54.48 3.55 -8.18
C SER A 46 -55.11 3.88 -9.53
N ASP A 47 -55.53 2.88 -10.30
CA ASP A 47 -56.14 3.09 -11.62
C ASP A 47 -57.33 4.08 -11.57
N PRO A 48 -58.30 3.97 -10.62
CA PRO A 48 -59.38 4.95 -10.52
C PRO A 48 -58.89 6.38 -10.21
N GLY A 49 -57.81 6.52 -9.45
CA GLY A 49 -57.21 7.82 -9.13
C GLY A 49 -56.53 8.45 -10.34
N GLN A 50 -55.83 7.64 -11.14
CA GLN A 50 -55.20 8.10 -12.39
C GLN A 50 -56.26 8.41 -13.46
N GLU A 51 -57.26 7.56 -13.64
CA GLU A 51 -58.39 7.80 -14.56
C GLU A 51 -59.17 9.07 -14.21
N MET A 52 -59.29 9.40 -12.92
CA MET A 52 -59.90 10.66 -12.47
C MET A 52 -59.11 11.87 -13.00
N ILE A 53 -57.79 11.86 -12.86
CA ILE A 53 -56.91 12.92 -13.41
C ILE A 53 -57.10 13.00 -14.93
N GLU A 54 -57.04 11.87 -15.64
CA GLU A 54 -57.15 11.83 -17.10
C GLU A 54 -58.50 12.37 -17.60
N LYS A 55 -59.59 11.98 -16.94
CA LYS A 55 -60.95 12.42 -17.26
C LYS A 55 -61.13 13.92 -17.02
N ASP A 56 -60.61 14.43 -15.91
CA ASP A 56 -60.72 15.84 -15.55
C ASP A 56 -59.89 16.73 -16.47
N ILE A 57 -58.70 16.27 -16.89
CA ILE A 57 -57.89 16.94 -17.91
C ILE A 57 -58.74 17.18 -19.17
N ALA A 58 -59.40 16.14 -19.67
CA ALA A 58 -60.23 16.22 -20.87
C ALA A 58 -61.49 17.07 -20.67
N THR A 59 -62.14 16.95 -19.50
CA THR A 59 -63.42 17.60 -19.16
C THR A 59 -63.25 19.09 -18.91
N TYR A 60 -62.31 19.46 -18.03
CA TYR A 60 -62.09 20.84 -17.59
C TYR A 60 -61.03 21.57 -18.41
N LYS A 61 -60.45 20.91 -19.43
CA LYS A 61 -59.35 21.44 -20.26
C LYS A 61 -58.20 21.93 -19.41
N LEU A 62 -57.77 21.08 -18.47
CA LEU A 62 -56.64 21.37 -17.62
C LEU A 62 -55.38 21.42 -18.46
N ASN A 63 -54.44 22.27 -18.06
CA ASN A 63 -53.11 22.33 -18.67
C ASN A 63 -51.99 22.28 -17.62
N ARG A 64 -52.33 22.11 -16.34
CA ARG A 64 -51.44 21.87 -15.21
C ARG A 64 -52.10 20.92 -14.22
N VAL A 65 -51.32 20.09 -13.54
CA VAL A 65 -51.82 19.15 -12.52
C VAL A 65 -50.96 19.22 -11.27
N VAL A 66 -51.60 19.26 -10.10
CA VAL A 66 -50.92 19.15 -8.81
C VAL A 66 -51.50 17.98 -8.02
N VAL A 67 -50.63 17.10 -7.53
CA VAL A 67 -51.04 16.01 -6.63
C VAL A 67 -50.36 16.16 -5.26
N ALA A 68 -51.15 16.37 -4.22
CA ALA A 68 -50.71 16.31 -2.83
C ALA A 68 -50.84 14.87 -2.32
N SER A 69 -49.72 14.15 -2.19
CA SER A 69 -49.73 12.76 -1.73
C SER A 69 -48.43 12.35 -1.03
N CYS A 70 -47.79 11.30 -1.52
CA CYS A 70 -46.49 10.80 -1.04
C CYS A 70 -45.31 11.58 -1.64
N SER A 71 -44.10 11.09 -1.43
CA SER A 71 -42.88 11.65 -2.01
C SER A 71 -42.87 11.58 -3.54
N PRO A 72 -42.40 12.64 -4.25
CA PRO A 72 -42.15 12.58 -5.69
C PRO A 72 -41.17 11.46 -6.07
N ARG A 73 -40.26 11.07 -5.17
CA ARG A 73 -39.35 9.93 -5.37
C ARG A 73 -40.07 8.59 -5.59
N MET A 74 -41.35 8.48 -5.21
CA MET A 74 -42.14 7.27 -5.34
C MET A 74 -43.08 7.29 -6.55
N HIS A 75 -43.87 8.37 -6.71
CA HIS A 75 -44.98 8.38 -7.66
C HIS A 75 -45.01 9.56 -8.63
N GLU A 76 -43.97 10.39 -8.71
CA GLU A 76 -43.90 11.46 -9.72
C GLU A 76 -44.06 10.89 -11.14
N LYS A 77 -43.24 9.89 -11.51
CA LYS A 77 -43.33 9.21 -12.81
C LYS A 77 -44.71 8.58 -13.07
N THR A 78 -45.39 8.10 -12.02
CA THR A 78 -46.75 7.54 -12.12
C THR A 78 -47.75 8.61 -12.56
N PHE A 79 -47.75 9.77 -11.89
CA PHE A 79 -48.67 10.85 -12.19
C PHE A 79 -48.31 11.61 -13.46
N GLN A 80 -47.01 11.78 -13.75
CA GLN A 80 -46.53 12.24 -15.04
C GLN A 80 -47.01 11.33 -16.18
N GLY A 81 -47.01 10.01 -15.96
CA GLY A 81 -47.56 9.03 -16.88
C GLY A 81 -49.05 9.23 -17.16
N ALA A 82 -49.86 9.48 -16.11
CA ALA A 82 -51.28 9.81 -16.27
C ALA A 82 -51.48 11.11 -17.05
N CYS A 83 -50.72 12.17 -16.75
CA CYS A 83 -50.76 13.43 -17.49
C CYS A 83 -50.40 13.21 -18.98
N LYS A 84 -49.37 12.41 -19.26
CA LYS A 84 -48.93 12.07 -20.62
C LYS A 84 -50.01 11.32 -21.40
N ARG A 85 -50.66 10.32 -20.78
CA ARG A 85 -51.77 9.57 -21.42
C ARG A 85 -52.97 10.47 -21.74
N ALA A 86 -53.21 11.50 -20.93
CA ALA A 86 -54.24 12.50 -21.16
C ALA A 86 -53.83 13.64 -22.13
N GLY A 87 -52.62 13.60 -22.69
CA GLY A 87 -52.14 14.57 -23.68
C GLY A 87 -51.56 15.86 -23.11
N ILE A 88 -51.21 15.91 -21.81
CA ILE A 88 -50.45 17.00 -21.19
C ILE A 88 -48.98 16.61 -21.08
N ASN A 89 -48.07 17.55 -21.31
CA ASN A 89 -46.64 17.34 -21.12
C ASN A 89 -46.32 16.93 -19.66
N PRO A 90 -45.52 15.86 -19.41
CA PRO A 90 -45.15 15.39 -18.07
C PRO A 90 -44.64 16.47 -17.11
N TYR A 91 -43.94 17.49 -17.60
CA TYR A 91 -43.36 18.55 -16.79
C TYR A 91 -44.35 19.66 -16.42
N MET A 92 -45.61 19.54 -16.86
CA MET A 92 -46.72 20.40 -16.45
C MET A 92 -47.42 19.88 -15.18
N PHE A 93 -46.79 18.90 -14.53
CA PHE A 93 -47.18 18.30 -13.27
C PHE A 93 -46.29 18.83 -12.13
N GLN A 94 -46.86 18.98 -10.93
CA GLN A 94 -46.13 19.24 -9.68
C GLN A 94 -46.67 18.34 -8.57
N MET A 95 -45.79 17.87 -7.69
CA MET A 95 -46.17 17.04 -6.55
C MET A 95 -45.91 17.77 -5.22
N ALA A 96 -46.83 17.63 -4.27
CA ALA A 96 -46.64 18.08 -2.89
C ALA A 96 -46.61 16.86 -1.96
N SER A 97 -45.51 16.68 -1.23
CA SER A 97 -45.31 15.51 -0.36
C SER A 97 -45.95 15.73 1.02
N VAL A 98 -47.24 15.44 1.15
CA VAL A 98 -47.99 15.60 2.41
C VAL A 98 -48.04 14.34 3.28
N ARG A 99 -47.36 13.25 2.87
CA ARG A 99 -47.20 12.04 3.70
C ARG A 99 -45.89 12.06 4.48
N GLU A 100 -44.77 11.85 3.79
CA GLU A 100 -43.43 11.73 4.40
C GLU A 100 -42.99 13.02 5.10
N GLN A 101 -43.38 14.20 4.60
CA GLN A 101 -42.96 15.50 5.14
C GLN A 101 -44.02 16.15 6.06
N VAL A 102 -45.22 15.55 6.18
CA VAL A 102 -46.32 16.09 6.99
C VAL A 102 -46.97 15.00 7.84
N SER A 103 -47.85 14.17 7.27
CA SER A 103 -48.69 13.28 8.08
C SER A 103 -47.94 12.26 8.94
N TRP A 104 -46.76 11.80 8.50
CA TRP A 104 -45.96 10.83 9.25
C TRP A 104 -45.06 11.44 10.34
N VAL A 105 -44.80 12.75 10.27
CA VAL A 105 -43.79 13.42 11.12
C VAL A 105 -44.38 14.52 12.00
N THR A 106 -45.59 15.00 11.69
CA THR A 106 -46.30 16.00 12.49
C THR A 106 -47.34 15.31 13.37
N LEU A 107 -47.20 15.48 14.70
CA LEU A 107 -48.05 14.81 15.69
C LEU A 107 -49.44 15.43 15.78
N ASP A 108 -49.52 16.76 15.72
CA ASP A 108 -50.76 17.51 15.83
C ASP A 108 -51.53 17.58 14.49
N GLU A 109 -52.84 17.38 14.54
CA GLU A 109 -53.70 17.29 13.35
C GLU A 109 -53.96 18.67 12.71
N ASP A 110 -54.06 19.71 13.53
CA ASP A 110 -54.27 21.08 13.06
C ASP A 110 -53.00 21.58 12.39
N GLU A 111 -51.84 21.39 13.03
CA GLU A 111 -50.53 21.71 12.46
C GLU A 111 -50.27 20.93 11.16
N ALA A 112 -50.57 19.63 11.14
CA ALA A 112 -50.41 18.80 9.94
C ALA A 112 -51.33 19.28 8.79
N THR A 113 -52.59 19.62 9.10
CA THR A 113 -53.53 20.15 8.10
C THR A 113 -53.11 21.52 7.59
N LEU A 114 -52.63 22.39 8.48
CA LEU A 114 -52.08 23.71 8.14
C LEU A 114 -50.89 23.55 7.18
N LYS A 115 -49.91 22.73 7.56
CA LYS A 115 -48.72 22.45 6.76
C LYS A 115 -49.07 21.84 5.41
N ALA A 116 -50.04 20.93 5.34
CA ALA A 116 -50.53 20.37 4.09
C ALA A 116 -51.17 21.43 3.16
N LYS A 117 -51.97 22.36 3.71
CA LYS A 117 -52.52 23.51 2.97
C LYS A 117 -51.39 24.38 2.40
N THR A 118 -50.40 24.69 3.23
CA THR A 118 -49.25 25.53 2.85
C THR A 118 -48.42 24.87 1.74
N LEU A 119 -47.99 23.61 1.89
CA LEU A 119 -47.23 22.91 0.85
C LEU A 119 -48.01 22.75 -0.45
N ALA A 120 -49.30 22.47 -0.38
CA ALA A 120 -50.17 22.40 -1.56
C ALA A 120 -50.27 23.77 -2.27
N ALA A 121 -50.39 24.87 -1.52
CA ALA A 121 -50.42 26.22 -2.09
C ALA A 121 -49.09 26.61 -2.76
N GLY A 122 -47.95 26.26 -2.15
CA GLY A 122 -46.63 26.43 -2.78
C GLY A 122 -46.55 25.69 -4.12
N ALA A 123 -46.98 24.43 -4.15
CA ALA A 123 -47.02 23.64 -5.38
C ALA A 123 -47.95 24.24 -6.46
N ILE A 124 -49.11 24.78 -6.08
CA ILE A 124 -50.03 25.47 -7.00
C ILE A 124 -49.39 26.72 -7.59
N ASN A 125 -48.70 27.52 -6.78
CA ASN A 125 -48.06 28.74 -7.30
C ASN A 125 -46.88 28.40 -8.22
N ARG A 126 -46.08 27.39 -7.88
CA ARG A 126 -44.97 26.93 -8.72
C ARG A 126 -45.43 26.40 -10.08
N VAL A 127 -46.47 25.55 -10.11
CA VAL A 127 -46.90 24.88 -11.35
C VAL A 127 -47.39 25.87 -12.44
N ARG A 128 -47.81 27.08 -12.05
CA ARG A 128 -48.20 28.15 -13.00
C ARG A 128 -47.06 28.50 -13.96
N TYR A 129 -45.83 28.44 -13.47
CA TYR A 129 -44.62 28.79 -14.22
C TYR A 129 -43.93 27.56 -14.84
N HIS A 130 -44.54 26.37 -14.76
CA HIS A 130 -44.02 25.21 -15.47
C HIS A 130 -44.12 25.41 -16.98
N HIS A 131 -43.09 24.96 -17.68
CA HIS A 131 -43.00 24.94 -19.13
C HIS A 131 -42.96 23.49 -19.63
N GLU A 132 -43.37 23.29 -20.88
CA GLU A 132 -43.24 22.01 -21.54
C GLU A 132 -41.75 21.71 -21.75
N LEU A 133 -41.30 20.53 -21.32
CA LEU A 133 -39.96 20.04 -21.60
C LEU A 133 -40.05 18.72 -22.37
N GLU A 134 -39.17 18.53 -23.34
CA GLU A 134 -39.12 17.31 -24.14
C GLU A 134 -37.96 16.43 -23.68
N SER A 135 -38.28 15.20 -23.28
CA SER A 135 -37.25 14.20 -22.93
C SER A 135 -36.53 13.77 -24.20
N ARG A 136 -35.20 13.82 -24.17
CA ARG A 136 -34.37 13.37 -25.28
C ARG A 136 -34.09 11.89 -25.14
N GLU A 137 -34.08 11.19 -26.26
CA GLU A 137 -33.60 9.82 -26.31
C GLU A 137 -32.10 9.81 -26.61
N VAL A 138 -31.34 9.12 -25.79
CA VAL A 138 -29.92 8.85 -25.99
C VAL A 138 -29.75 7.37 -26.28
N SER A 139 -28.79 7.02 -27.13
CA SER A 139 -28.43 5.62 -27.37
C SER A 139 -27.84 4.99 -26.11
N VAL A 140 -28.05 3.69 -25.93
CA VAL A 140 -27.49 2.90 -24.84
C VAL A 140 -26.36 2.04 -25.40
N HIS A 141 -25.18 2.13 -24.81
CA HIS A 141 -24.09 1.21 -25.04
C HIS A 141 -24.49 -0.21 -24.59
N PRO A 142 -24.31 -1.26 -25.42
CA PRO A 142 -24.87 -2.58 -25.15
C PRO A 142 -24.15 -3.35 -24.03
N ASP A 143 -22.92 -2.97 -23.73
CA ASP A 143 -22.06 -3.70 -22.78
C ASP A 143 -22.33 -3.29 -21.33
N ILE A 144 -22.11 -4.21 -20.40
CA ILE A 144 -22.47 -4.05 -18.99
C ILE A 144 -21.24 -4.33 -18.12
N MET A 145 -21.00 -3.50 -17.11
CA MET A 145 -19.97 -3.75 -16.11
C MET A 145 -20.55 -4.33 -14.82
N ILE A 146 -19.84 -5.28 -14.23
CA ILE A 146 -20.14 -5.89 -12.94
C ILE A 146 -18.92 -5.69 -12.03
N VAL A 147 -19.13 -5.16 -10.83
CA VAL A 147 -18.06 -4.82 -9.89
C VAL A 147 -18.16 -5.73 -8.66
N GLY A 148 -17.25 -6.69 -8.56
CA GLY A 148 -17.18 -7.72 -7.53
C GLY A 148 -17.55 -9.10 -8.07
N GLY A 149 -16.56 -10.00 -8.12
CA GLY A 149 -16.63 -11.39 -8.58
C GLY A 149 -17.04 -12.40 -7.50
N GLY A 150 -17.82 -11.99 -6.51
CA GLY A 150 -18.51 -12.93 -5.63
C GLY A 150 -19.64 -13.68 -6.36
N ILE A 151 -20.39 -14.54 -5.66
CA ILE A 151 -21.51 -15.29 -6.27
C ILE A 151 -22.54 -14.39 -6.95
N ALA A 152 -22.79 -13.19 -6.42
CA ALA A 152 -23.66 -12.19 -7.03
C ALA A 152 -23.15 -11.75 -8.40
N GLY A 153 -21.90 -11.28 -8.48
CA GLY A 153 -21.36 -10.78 -9.74
C GLY A 153 -21.10 -11.88 -10.76
N MET A 154 -20.67 -13.07 -10.32
CA MET A 154 -20.56 -14.24 -11.19
C MET A 154 -21.92 -14.59 -11.81
N GLN A 155 -22.99 -14.66 -11.01
CA GLN A 155 -24.32 -14.95 -11.56
C GLN A 155 -24.79 -13.87 -12.54
N ALA A 156 -24.62 -12.59 -12.19
CA ALA A 156 -25.00 -11.49 -13.06
C ALA A 156 -24.25 -11.53 -14.40
N ALA A 157 -22.94 -11.78 -14.36
CA ALA A 157 -22.11 -11.90 -15.57
C ALA A 157 -22.55 -13.09 -16.44
N LEU A 158 -22.84 -14.25 -15.84
CA LEU A 158 -23.35 -15.42 -16.56
C LEU A 158 -24.70 -15.16 -17.22
N ASP A 159 -25.64 -14.53 -16.52
CA ASP A 159 -26.96 -14.21 -17.09
C ASP A 159 -26.86 -13.22 -18.25
N ILE A 160 -25.93 -12.25 -18.16
CA ILE A 160 -25.63 -11.29 -19.23
C ILE A 160 -24.96 -11.99 -20.42
N GLY A 161 -23.92 -12.79 -20.18
CA GLY A 161 -23.19 -13.53 -21.22
C GLY A 161 -24.10 -14.51 -21.96
N ALA A 162 -24.96 -15.24 -21.23
CA ALA A 162 -25.94 -16.16 -21.80
C ALA A 162 -27.00 -15.47 -22.68
N SER A 163 -27.24 -14.17 -22.48
CA SER A 163 -28.13 -13.36 -23.32
C SER A 163 -27.45 -12.82 -24.60
N GLY A 164 -26.14 -13.03 -24.76
CA GLY A 164 -25.35 -12.58 -25.91
C GLY A 164 -24.78 -11.16 -25.80
N HIS A 165 -24.86 -10.54 -24.63
CA HIS A 165 -24.28 -9.21 -24.35
C HIS A 165 -22.90 -9.34 -23.69
N GLN A 166 -22.01 -8.37 -23.95
CA GLN A 166 -20.69 -8.33 -23.31
C GLN A 166 -20.79 -7.90 -21.84
N ALA A 167 -20.12 -8.64 -20.97
CA ALA A 167 -20.05 -8.41 -19.54
C ALA A 167 -18.59 -8.19 -19.10
N TYR A 168 -18.28 -7.03 -18.53
CA TYR A 168 -16.99 -6.76 -17.91
C TYR A 168 -17.06 -7.04 -16.41
N LEU A 169 -16.46 -8.14 -15.95
CA LEU A 169 -16.46 -8.52 -14.53
C LEU A 169 -15.15 -8.09 -13.87
N VAL A 170 -15.20 -7.01 -13.09
CA VAL A 170 -14.06 -6.45 -12.36
C VAL A 170 -14.00 -7.05 -10.96
N GLU A 171 -12.88 -7.69 -10.61
CA GLU A 171 -12.63 -8.29 -9.30
C GLU A 171 -11.33 -7.77 -8.68
N LYS A 172 -11.43 -7.26 -7.45
CA LYS A 172 -10.32 -6.67 -6.69
C LYS A 172 -9.25 -7.69 -6.31
N SER A 173 -9.67 -8.88 -5.89
CA SER A 173 -8.79 -9.97 -5.51
C SER A 173 -8.20 -10.69 -6.72
N THR A 174 -7.18 -11.52 -6.47
CA THR A 174 -6.52 -12.29 -7.52
C THR A 174 -7.39 -13.40 -8.12
N THR A 175 -8.57 -13.65 -7.55
CA THR A 175 -9.53 -14.67 -7.95
C THR A 175 -10.96 -14.20 -7.74
N ILE A 176 -11.88 -14.69 -8.57
CA ILE A 176 -13.33 -14.64 -8.30
C ILE A 176 -13.74 -15.72 -7.29
N GLY A 177 -14.98 -15.67 -6.82
CA GLY A 177 -15.59 -16.59 -5.86
C GLY A 177 -16.16 -15.88 -4.62
N GLY A 178 -15.41 -14.93 -4.07
CA GLY A 178 -15.75 -14.25 -2.81
C GLY A 178 -15.89 -15.21 -1.62
N HIS A 179 -16.53 -14.75 -0.54
CA HIS A 179 -16.68 -15.52 0.70
C HIS A 179 -17.33 -16.90 0.52
N MET A 180 -18.24 -17.05 -0.46
CA MET A 180 -18.89 -18.34 -0.71
C MET A 180 -17.90 -19.47 -0.94
N LEU A 181 -16.77 -19.18 -1.61
CA LEU A 181 -15.75 -20.20 -1.90
C LEU A 181 -14.79 -20.45 -0.73
N GLN A 182 -14.83 -19.61 0.32
CA GLN A 182 -14.17 -19.91 1.60
C GLN A 182 -14.97 -20.91 2.43
N PHE A 183 -16.29 -21.00 2.24
CA PHE A 183 -17.16 -21.91 2.99
C PHE A 183 -16.88 -23.37 2.64
N ASP A 184 -17.06 -24.25 3.62
CA ASP A 184 -17.01 -25.70 3.35
C ASP A 184 -18.30 -26.16 2.65
N LYS A 185 -19.43 -25.82 3.28
CA LYS A 185 -20.79 -26.27 2.91
C LYS A 185 -21.75 -25.09 2.92
N THR A 186 -22.90 -25.24 2.27
CA THR A 186 -23.95 -24.22 2.23
C THR A 186 -25.23 -24.75 2.87
N PHE A 187 -25.90 -23.96 3.68
CA PHE A 187 -27.20 -24.32 4.24
C PHE A 187 -28.32 -24.03 3.23
N PRO A 188 -29.49 -24.68 3.34
CA PRO A 188 -29.83 -25.76 4.27
C PRO A 188 -29.47 -27.15 3.71
N THR A 189 -29.08 -27.23 2.44
CA THR A 189 -28.88 -28.51 1.72
C THR A 189 -27.62 -29.25 2.13
N LEU A 190 -26.65 -28.54 2.71
CA LEU A 190 -25.30 -29.04 3.03
C LEU A 190 -24.52 -29.44 1.76
N ASP A 191 -24.82 -28.80 0.64
CA ASP A 191 -23.99 -28.93 -0.55
C ASP A 191 -22.62 -28.30 -0.31
N CYS A 192 -21.58 -28.91 -0.86
CA CYS A 192 -20.24 -28.34 -0.82
C CYS A 192 -20.21 -27.04 -1.62
N ALA A 193 -19.72 -25.96 -1.00
CA ALA A 193 -19.73 -24.64 -1.64
C ALA A 193 -18.87 -24.62 -2.92
N ALA A 194 -17.74 -25.32 -2.93
CA ALA A 194 -16.90 -25.48 -4.11
C ALA A 194 -17.60 -26.28 -5.22
N CYS A 195 -18.38 -27.33 -4.89
CA CYS A 195 -19.09 -28.13 -5.89
C CYS A 195 -20.10 -27.32 -6.71
N ILE A 196 -20.67 -26.27 -6.13
CA ILE A 196 -21.62 -25.38 -6.81
C ILE A 196 -20.96 -24.08 -7.32
N GLY A 197 -19.93 -23.58 -6.63
CA GLY A 197 -19.26 -22.33 -6.95
C GLY A 197 -18.19 -22.47 -8.04
N THR A 198 -17.33 -23.50 -7.97
CA THR A 198 -16.23 -23.68 -8.93
C THR A 198 -16.72 -23.87 -10.37
N PRO A 199 -17.81 -24.62 -10.67
CA PRO A 199 -18.34 -24.68 -12.03
C PRO A 199 -18.71 -23.30 -12.59
N LYS A 200 -19.32 -22.43 -11.77
CA LYS A 200 -19.65 -21.05 -12.17
C LYS A 200 -18.41 -20.20 -12.41
N MET A 201 -17.37 -20.36 -11.59
CA MET A 201 -16.09 -19.67 -11.80
C MET A 201 -15.47 -20.05 -13.14
N VAL A 202 -15.48 -21.36 -13.47
CA VAL A 202 -14.96 -21.86 -14.75
C VAL A 202 -15.79 -21.35 -15.91
N GLU A 203 -17.12 -21.38 -15.80
CA GLU A 203 -18.04 -20.87 -16.82
C GLU A 203 -17.80 -19.38 -17.09
N VAL A 204 -17.65 -18.56 -16.04
CA VAL A 204 -17.30 -17.13 -16.15
C VAL A 204 -16.00 -16.93 -16.93
N ALA A 205 -14.97 -17.74 -16.69
CA ALA A 205 -13.67 -17.58 -17.33
C ALA A 205 -13.60 -18.14 -18.75
N GLN A 206 -14.55 -18.98 -19.15
CA GLN A 206 -14.60 -19.61 -20.48
C GLN A 206 -15.63 -18.98 -21.41
N ASP A 207 -16.60 -18.24 -20.88
CA ASP A 207 -17.62 -17.57 -21.69
C ASP A 207 -17.00 -16.45 -22.55
N PRO A 208 -17.13 -16.49 -23.88
CA PRO A 208 -16.55 -15.49 -24.77
C PRO A 208 -17.19 -14.10 -24.67
N ASN A 209 -18.36 -13.98 -24.03
CA ASN A 209 -19.03 -12.72 -23.77
C ASN A 209 -18.66 -12.12 -22.42
N ILE A 210 -17.80 -12.78 -21.62
CA ILE A 210 -17.40 -12.29 -20.30
C ILE A 210 -15.91 -11.93 -20.31
N HIS A 211 -15.64 -10.64 -20.10
CA HIS A 211 -14.30 -10.12 -19.87
C HIS A 211 -13.98 -10.14 -18.38
N LEU A 212 -13.34 -11.21 -17.92
CA LEU A 212 -12.88 -11.32 -16.53
C LEU A 212 -11.63 -10.48 -16.29
N LEU A 213 -11.78 -9.41 -15.50
CA LEU A 213 -10.74 -8.48 -15.10
C LEU A 213 -10.45 -8.67 -13.60
N SER A 214 -9.70 -9.72 -13.29
CA SER A 214 -9.29 -10.04 -11.92
C SER A 214 -8.04 -9.24 -11.51
N TYR A 215 -7.83 -9.07 -10.20
CA TYR A 215 -6.81 -8.19 -9.64
C TYR A 215 -6.88 -6.76 -10.20
N THR A 216 -8.10 -6.26 -10.35
CA THR A 216 -8.43 -4.98 -10.99
C THR A 216 -9.43 -4.21 -10.13
N GLU A 217 -9.25 -2.90 -9.97
CA GLU A 217 -10.15 -2.03 -9.22
C GLU A 217 -10.66 -0.88 -10.09
N VAL A 218 -11.89 -0.42 -9.84
CA VAL A 218 -12.43 0.78 -10.50
C VAL A 218 -11.92 2.02 -9.79
N LYS A 219 -11.34 2.97 -10.53
CA LYS A 219 -10.81 4.23 -10.00
C LYS A 219 -11.80 5.37 -10.15
N GLU A 220 -12.42 5.48 -11.32
CA GLU A 220 -13.30 6.59 -11.67
C GLU A 220 -14.45 6.11 -12.55
N VAL A 221 -15.62 6.72 -12.37
CA VAL A 221 -16.77 6.55 -13.25
C VAL A 221 -17.29 7.92 -13.65
N SER A 222 -17.36 8.16 -14.95
CA SER A 222 -17.96 9.35 -15.54
C SER A 222 -19.07 8.98 -16.53
N GLY A 223 -19.87 9.96 -16.92
CA GLY A 223 -20.96 9.76 -17.89
C GLY A 223 -22.34 9.59 -17.24
N TYR A 224 -23.24 8.91 -17.94
CA TYR A 224 -24.66 8.86 -17.60
C TYR A 224 -25.32 7.55 -18.03
N ILE A 225 -26.58 7.33 -17.64
CA ILE A 225 -27.35 6.14 -18.01
C ILE A 225 -27.20 5.84 -19.51
N GLY A 226 -26.76 4.63 -19.82
CA GLY A 226 -26.52 4.20 -21.18
C GLY A 226 -25.15 4.54 -21.76
N ASN A 227 -24.37 5.44 -21.15
CA ASN A 227 -23.07 5.89 -21.67
C ASN A 227 -22.12 6.25 -20.53
N TYR A 228 -21.64 5.24 -19.81
CA TYR A 228 -20.59 5.38 -18.80
C TYR A 228 -19.22 5.14 -19.40
N THR A 229 -18.25 5.94 -18.97
CA THR A 229 -16.81 5.66 -19.14
C THR A 229 -16.25 5.34 -17.76
N VAL A 230 -15.69 4.14 -17.63
CA VAL A 230 -15.13 3.64 -16.37
C VAL A 230 -13.63 3.49 -16.56
N THR A 231 -12.85 4.16 -15.70
CA THR A 231 -11.41 3.98 -15.60
C THR A 231 -11.12 2.91 -14.56
N ILE A 232 -10.44 1.84 -14.97
CA ILE A 232 -10.05 0.73 -14.12
C ILE A 232 -8.53 0.63 -14.06
N GLU A 233 -7.99 0.29 -12.88
CA GLU A 233 -6.58 0.00 -12.67
C GLU A 233 -6.41 -1.49 -12.49
N ARG A 234 -5.71 -2.12 -13.42
CA ARG A 234 -5.26 -3.50 -13.32
C ARG A 234 -3.92 -3.53 -12.61
N LYS A 235 -3.88 -4.18 -11.44
CA LYS A 235 -2.66 -4.29 -10.65
C LYS A 235 -1.69 -5.28 -11.29
N PRO A 236 -0.36 -5.06 -11.17
CA PRO A 236 0.63 -5.97 -11.72
C PRO A 236 0.62 -7.27 -10.91
N ARG A 237 0.29 -8.39 -11.55
CA ARG A 237 0.44 -9.71 -10.92
C ARG A 237 1.90 -10.13 -10.80
N TYR A 238 2.78 -9.46 -11.54
CA TYR A 238 4.17 -9.85 -11.83
C TYR A 238 4.29 -11.22 -12.48
N ILE A 239 3.20 -11.65 -13.12
CA ILE A 239 3.08 -12.93 -13.81
C ILE A 239 2.27 -12.70 -15.08
N LYS A 240 2.82 -13.13 -16.21
CA LYS A 240 2.20 -13.06 -17.53
C LYS A 240 1.01 -14.03 -17.57
N GLU A 241 -0.18 -13.47 -17.57
CA GLU A 241 -1.42 -14.22 -17.73
C GLU A 241 -1.45 -14.91 -19.10
N GLY A 242 -2.06 -16.10 -19.18
CA GLY A 242 -2.06 -16.95 -20.38
C GLY A 242 -0.75 -17.71 -20.63
N VAL A 243 0.37 -17.31 -20.00
CA VAL A 243 1.66 -18.03 -20.04
C VAL A 243 1.83 -18.92 -18.81
N CYS A 244 1.40 -18.44 -17.63
CA CYS A 244 1.45 -19.22 -16.40
C CYS A 244 0.61 -20.50 -16.50
N THR A 245 1.20 -21.65 -16.17
CA THR A 245 0.53 -22.95 -16.18
C THR A 245 -0.13 -23.30 -14.83
N GLY A 246 0.12 -22.51 -13.78
CA GLY A 246 -0.41 -22.76 -12.45
C GLY A 246 0.19 -23.99 -11.73
N CYS A 247 1.41 -24.43 -12.08
CA CYS A 247 2.04 -25.64 -11.55
C CYS A 247 2.48 -25.57 -10.07
N GLY A 248 2.82 -24.39 -9.56
CA GLY A 248 3.22 -24.18 -8.17
C GLY A 248 4.69 -24.47 -7.81
N GLU A 249 5.58 -24.74 -8.78
CA GLU A 249 7.02 -24.91 -8.48
C GLU A 249 7.65 -23.65 -7.85
N CYS A 250 7.16 -22.47 -8.23
CA CYS A 250 7.63 -21.20 -7.72
C CYS A 250 7.37 -20.98 -6.21
N THR A 251 6.32 -21.57 -5.63
CA THR A 251 6.05 -21.42 -4.20
C THR A 251 7.00 -22.26 -3.35
N LYS A 252 7.45 -23.42 -3.86
CA LYS A 252 8.37 -24.32 -3.16
C LYS A 252 9.73 -23.69 -2.88
N VAL A 253 10.14 -22.70 -3.69
CA VAL A 253 11.42 -22.00 -3.54
C VAL A 253 11.30 -20.62 -2.92
N CYS A 254 10.08 -20.16 -2.61
CA CYS A 254 9.88 -18.84 -2.02
C CYS A 254 10.27 -18.85 -0.52
N PRO A 255 11.24 -18.02 -0.08
CA PRO A 255 11.68 -18.01 1.31
C PRO A 255 10.73 -17.29 2.26
N VAL A 256 9.85 -16.44 1.72
CA VAL A 256 8.98 -15.59 2.52
C VAL A 256 7.64 -16.29 2.76
N SER A 257 7.20 -16.25 4.01
CA SER A 257 5.87 -16.69 4.44
C SER A 257 5.16 -15.54 5.16
N VAL A 258 3.89 -15.32 4.83
CA VAL A 258 3.01 -14.30 5.44
C VAL A 258 1.66 -14.93 5.80
N PRO A 259 0.88 -14.38 6.75
CA PRO A 259 -0.46 -14.90 7.05
C PRO A 259 -1.35 -14.97 5.80
N SER A 260 -2.10 -16.05 5.64
CA SER A 260 -3.03 -16.25 4.52
C SER A 260 -4.33 -15.51 4.79
N GLU A 261 -4.65 -14.49 4.00
CA GLU A 261 -5.92 -13.76 4.10
C GLU A 261 -7.10 -14.64 3.71
N TRP A 262 -6.90 -15.59 2.79
CA TRP A 262 -7.94 -16.55 2.39
C TRP A 262 -8.32 -17.51 3.53
N ASP A 263 -7.35 -17.84 4.38
CA ASP A 263 -7.52 -18.72 5.53
C ASP A 263 -7.66 -17.96 6.86
N GLU A 264 -8.02 -16.67 6.81
CA GLU A 264 -8.26 -15.82 7.99
C GLU A 264 -7.07 -15.80 8.97
N GLY A 265 -5.84 -15.83 8.46
CA GLY A 265 -4.62 -15.84 9.27
C GLY A 265 -4.34 -17.15 10.03
N LEU A 266 -5.14 -18.20 9.84
CA LEU A 266 -4.97 -19.48 10.52
C LEU A 266 -3.73 -20.27 10.04
N THR A 267 -3.25 -19.97 8.85
CA THR A 267 -2.01 -20.51 8.27
C THR A 267 -1.27 -19.43 7.49
N THR A 268 -0.13 -19.79 6.91
CA THR A 268 0.70 -18.88 6.12
C THR A 268 0.70 -19.27 4.64
N ARG A 269 0.92 -18.27 3.78
CA ARG A 269 1.14 -18.41 2.34
C ARG A 269 2.48 -17.79 1.96
N ASN A 270 3.02 -18.17 0.82
CA ASN A 270 4.22 -17.53 0.28
C ASN A 270 3.91 -16.14 -0.33
N ALA A 271 4.95 -15.34 -0.57
CA ALA A 271 4.83 -14.05 -1.28
C ALA A 271 4.36 -14.23 -2.73
N ILE A 272 4.86 -15.25 -3.44
CA ILE A 272 4.23 -15.74 -4.67
C ILE A 272 3.18 -16.78 -4.29
N TYR A 273 1.94 -16.58 -4.71
CA TYR A 273 0.82 -17.40 -4.24
C TYR A 273 -0.31 -17.53 -5.27
N ARG A 274 -1.17 -18.51 -5.04
CA ARG A 274 -2.49 -18.62 -5.63
C ARG A 274 -3.47 -18.68 -4.47
N ALA A 275 -4.52 -17.87 -4.49
CA ALA A 275 -5.41 -17.67 -3.33
C ALA A 275 -5.93 -18.99 -2.73
N PHE A 276 -6.31 -19.95 -3.57
CA PHE A 276 -6.69 -21.30 -3.18
C PHE A 276 -6.53 -22.27 -4.37
N PRO A 277 -6.62 -23.60 -4.18
CA PRO A 277 -6.33 -24.57 -5.25
C PRO A 277 -7.20 -24.43 -6.51
N GLN A 278 -8.48 -24.08 -6.35
CA GLN A 278 -9.46 -23.93 -7.44
C GLN A 278 -9.67 -22.46 -7.88
N ALA A 279 -8.73 -21.57 -7.53
CA ALA A 279 -8.81 -20.16 -7.90
C ALA A 279 -8.91 -19.96 -9.43
N VAL A 280 -9.70 -18.95 -9.82
CA VAL A 280 -9.92 -18.58 -11.22
C VAL A 280 -9.67 -17.08 -11.37
N PRO A 281 -8.78 -16.65 -12.29
CA PRO A 281 -8.01 -17.47 -13.24
C PRO A 281 -6.99 -18.40 -12.56
N ILE A 282 -6.67 -19.51 -13.23
CA ILE A 282 -5.65 -20.48 -12.76
C ILE A 282 -4.24 -19.88 -13.03
N THR A 283 -3.89 -18.87 -12.25
CA THR A 283 -2.60 -18.18 -12.32
C THR A 283 -2.12 -17.83 -10.92
N TYR A 284 -0.83 -17.55 -10.79
CA TYR A 284 -0.24 -17.06 -9.55
C TYR A 284 -0.24 -15.53 -9.54
N CYS A 285 0.11 -14.96 -8.39
CA CYS A 285 0.42 -13.54 -8.20
C CYS A 285 1.63 -13.43 -7.28
N ILE A 286 2.45 -12.40 -7.47
CA ILE A 286 3.46 -12.02 -6.48
C ILE A 286 2.91 -10.84 -5.69
N ASP A 287 2.84 -11.00 -4.38
CA ASP A 287 2.53 -9.91 -3.47
C ASP A 287 3.79 -9.08 -3.21
N LYS A 288 3.77 -7.82 -3.65
CA LYS A 288 4.92 -6.93 -3.61
C LYS A 288 4.48 -5.58 -3.05
N LEU A 289 5.15 -5.19 -1.97
CA LEU A 289 5.02 -3.89 -1.33
C LEU A 289 6.24 -3.02 -1.65
N ASP A 290 6.35 -1.85 -1.00
CA ASP A 290 7.55 -1.01 -1.11
C ASP A 290 8.81 -1.75 -0.70
N ARG A 291 9.91 -1.44 -1.40
CA ARG A 291 11.21 -2.03 -1.11
C ARG A 291 11.56 -1.80 0.35
N ALA A 292 12.15 -2.82 0.97
CA ALA A 292 12.46 -2.80 2.38
C ALA A 292 13.34 -1.58 2.74
N PRO A 293 13.14 -0.96 3.92
CA PRO A 293 13.90 0.21 4.35
C PRO A 293 15.42 0.03 4.26
N CYS A 294 15.91 -1.18 4.54
CA CYS A 294 17.33 -1.52 4.47
C CYS A 294 17.92 -1.45 3.05
N VAL A 295 17.10 -1.61 2.00
CA VAL A 295 17.50 -1.43 0.60
C VAL A 295 17.63 0.07 0.28
N GLY A 296 16.64 0.88 0.71
CA GLY A 296 16.68 2.34 0.53
C GLY A 296 17.80 3.03 1.30
N ALA A 297 18.14 2.50 2.49
CA ALA A 297 19.21 3.01 3.34
C ALA A 297 20.62 2.59 2.89
N CYS A 298 20.75 1.61 2.00
CA CYS A 298 22.03 1.21 1.44
C CYS A 298 22.42 2.16 0.30
N PRO A 299 23.55 2.89 0.36
CA PRO A 299 23.95 3.78 -0.74
C PRO A 299 24.16 3.08 -2.09
N ALA A 300 24.44 1.77 -2.08
CA ALA A 300 24.54 0.93 -3.27
C ALA A 300 23.20 0.31 -3.71
N HIS A 301 22.13 0.50 -2.93
CA HIS A 301 20.80 -0.10 -3.15
C HIS A 301 20.81 -1.64 -3.29
N ALA A 302 21.68 -2.31 -2.53
CA ALA A 302 21.77 -3.77 -2.52
C ALA A 302 20.45 -4.39 -2.00
N ASN A 303 20.05 -5.53 -2.59
CA ASN A 303 18.83 -6.24 -2.18
C ASN A 303 19.02 -6.98 -0.84
N VAL A 304 19.04 -6.21 0.26
CA VAL A 304 19.23 -6.71 1.62
C VAL A 304 18.24 -7.79 2.00
N GLN A 305 16.94 -7.54 1.83
CA GLN A 305 15.92 -8.53 2.19
C GLN A 305 16.11 -9.82 1.39
N GLY A 306 16.43 -9.73 0.10
CA GLY A 306 16.66 -10.86 -0.78
C GLY A 306 17.79 -11.78 -0.31
N TYR A 307 19.00 -11.26 -0.11
CA TYR A 307 20.12 -12.12 0.29
C TYR A 307 19.99 -12.61 1.73
N VAL A 308 19.38 -11.84 2.64
CA VAL A 308 19.07 -12.32 4.00
C VAL A 308 18.13 -13.53 3.92
N GLN A 309 17.09 -13.48 3.08
CA GLN A 309 16.19 -14.61 2.90
C GLN A 309 16.87 -15.83 2.23
N LEU A 310 17.83 -15.63 1.34
CA LEU A 310 18.64 -16.72 0.77
C LEU A 310 19.57 -17.35 1.82
N ILE A 311 20.16 -16.55 2.71
CA ILE A 311 20.96 -17.06 3.84
C ILE A 311 20.11 -17.94 4.75
N LYS A 312 18.88 -17.50 5.08
CA LYS A 312 17.92 -18.30 5.86
C LYS A 312 17.68 -19.68 5.23
N MET A 313 17.64 -19.78 3.90
CA MET A 313 17.47 -21.05 3.17
C MET A 313 18.77 -21.88 3.04
N GLY A 314 19.93 -21.37 3.49
CA GLY A 314 21.23 -22.01 3.26
C GLY A 314 21.77 -21.87 1.83
N LYS A 315 21.21 -20.96 1.03
CA LYS A 315 21.59 -20.72 -0.38
C LYS A 315 22.68 -19.66 -0.49
N TYR A 316 23.89 -19.98 -0.01
CA TYR A 316 24.97 -19.00 0.13
C TYR A 316 25.55 -18.53 -1.21
N LYS A 317 25.68 -19.42 -2.20
CA LYS A 317 26.16 -19.05 -3.55
C LYS A 317 25.21 -18.06 -4.21
N GLU A 318 23.91 -18.32 -4.15
CA GLU A 318 22.87 -17.46 -4.70
C GLU A 318 22.78 -16.13 -3.93
N ALA A 319 22.92 -16.16 -2.61
CA ALA A 319 23.00 -14.95 -1.79
C ALA A 319 24.18 -14.06 -2.20
N LEU A 320 25.36 -14.65 -2.41
CA LEU A 320 26.54 -13.91 -2.86
C LEU A 320 26.31 -13.29 -4.24
N GLN A 321 25.81 -14.08 -5.20
CA GLN A 321 25.50 -13.60 -6.55
C GLN A 321 24.52 -12.40 -6.52
N LEU A 322 23.48 -12.47 -5.68
CA LEU A 322 22.52 -11.38 -5.50
C LEU A 322 23.17 -10.13 -4.88
N ILE A 323 24.07 -10.30 -3.91
CA ILE A 323 24.85 -9.17 -3.36
C ILE A 323 25.70 -8.55 -4.47
N MET A 324 26.37 -9.37 -5.28
CA MET A 324 27.26 -8.96 -6.37
C MET A 324 26.55 -8.27 -7.55
N GLU A 325 25.22 -8.24 -7.58
CA GLU A 325 24.50 -7.38 -8.54
C GLU A 325 24.78 -5.89 -8.31
N LYS A 326 24.98 -5.49 -7.04
CA LYS A 326 25.17 -4.09 -6.61
C LYS A 326 26.41 -3.87 -5.74
N ILE A 327 27.09 -4.92 -5.30
CA ILE A 327 28.28 -4.80 -4.46
C ILE A 327 29.33 -5.76 -5.01
N PRO A 328 30.29 -5.28 -5.82
CA PRO A 328 31.36 -6.14 -6.35
C PRO A 328 32.39 -6.57 -5.29
N LEU A 329 32.36 -5.95 -4.12
CA LEU A 329 33.29 -6.18 -2.99
C LEU A 329 32.54 -6.58 -1.70
N PRO A 330 31.75 -7.68 -1.71
CA PRO A 330 30.88 -8.05 -0.60
C PRO A 330 31.61 -8.43 0.70
N GLY A 331 32.73 -9.15 0.63
CA GLY A 331 33.62 -9.53 1.71
C GLY A 331 34.36 -8.34 2.32
N VAL A 332 34.78 -7.37 1.49
CA VAL A 332 35.28 -6.07 1.99
C VAL A 332 34.17 -5.35 2.76
N LEU A 333 32.98 -5.15 2.17
CA LEU A 333 31.87 -4.48 2.85
C LEU A 333 31.30 -5.29 4.03
N GLY A 334 31.57 -6.59 4.12
CA GLY A 334 31.27 -7.39 5.29
C GLY A 334 32.16 -7.04 6.50
N ARG A 335 33.32 -6.41 6.27
CA ARG A 335 34.30 -6.08 7.29
C ARG A 335 34.34 -4.59 7.64
N VAL A 336 34.17 -3.72 6.63
CA VAL A 336 34.48 -2.28 6.78
C VAL A 336 33.27 -1.37 6.58
N CYS A 337 32.08 -1.92 6.34
CA CYS A 337 30.88 -1.12 6.10
C CYS A 337 30.31 -0.57 7.42
N PRO A 338 29.97 0.72 7.51
CA PRO A 338 29.29 1.32 8.67
C PRO A 338 27.78 1.05 8.66
N HIS A 339 27.34 -0.02 7.99
CA HIS A 339 26.00 -0.62 8.04
C HIS A 339 24.80 0.36 8.11
N PRO A 340 24.66 1.35 7.20
CA PRO A 340 23.53 2.29 7.23
C PRO A 340 22.17 1.58 7.07
N CYS A 341 22.15 0.46 6.36
CA CYS A 341 21.00 -0.44 6.24
C CYS A 341 20.47 -0.98 7.59
N GLU A 342 21.33 -1.15 8.60
CA GLU A 342 20.90 -1.60 9.92
C GLU A 342 20.19 -0.49 10.68
N THR A 343 20.59 0.78 10.50
CA THR A 343 20.02 1.94 11.19
C THR A 343 18.54 2.17 10.88
N GLN A 344 18.10 1.81 9.67
CA GLN A 344 16.70 1.92 9.22
C GLN A 344 15.94 0.59 9.31
N CYS A 345 16.55 -0.45 9.89
CA CYS A 345 15.90 -1.75 10.01
C CYS A 345 14.77 -1.70 11.05
N ARG A 346 13.52 -1.90 10.61
CA ARG A 346 12.32 -1.92 11.45
C ARG A 346 12.30 -3.01 12.52
N ARG A 347 13.19 -4.00 12.46
CA ARG A 347 13.35 -4.99 13.55
C ARG A 347 13.76 -4.34 14.87
N GLN A 348 14.38 -3.15 14.84
CA GLN A 348 14.67 -2.36 16.03
C GLN A 348 13.43 -1.95 16.84
N ASP A 349 12.26 -1.85 16.20
CA ASP A 349 10.99 -1.54 16.89
C ASP A 349 10.49 -2.73 17.72
N VAL A 350 11.08 -3.91 17.54
CA VAL A 350 10.77 -5.15 18.27
C VAL A 350 11.90 -5.49 19.26
N ASP A 351 13.14 -5.58 18.76
CA ASP A 351 14.32 -5.88 19.57
C ASP A 351 15.58 -5.14 19.09
N ALA A 352 16.28 -5.65 18.07
CA ALA A 352 17.54 -5.14 17.54
C ALA A 352 17.60 -5.34 16.03
N ALA A 353 18.29 -4.45 15.32
CA ALA A 353 18.48 -4.60 13.88
C ALA A 353 19.09 -5.96 13.51
N ILE A 354 18.73 -6.46 12.33
CA ILE A 354 19.40 -7.61 11.72
C ILE A 354 20.88 -7.27 11.51
N ALA A 355 21.79 -8.21 11.80
CA ALA A 355 23.24 -8.09 11.60
C ALA A 355 23.62 -8.19 10.11
N ILE A 356 23.08 -7.29 9.29
CA ILE A 356 23.18 -7.29 7.83
C ILE A 356 24.65 -7.25 7.37
N ARG A 357 25.52 -6.48 8.03
CA ARG A 357 26.96 -6.44 7.72
C ARG A 357 27.59 -7.82 7.91
N ASP A 358 27.33 -8.44 9.05
CA ASP A 358 27.96 -9.69 9.45
C ASP A 358 27.42 -10.88 8.64
N LEU A 359 26.13 -10.86 8.27
CA LEU A 359 25.53 -11.81 7.33
C LEU A 359 26.15 -11.72 5.93
N LYS A 360 26.42 -10.50 5.44
CA LYS A 360 27.10 -10.28 4.17
C LYS A 360 28.53 -10.82 4.21
N ARG A 361 29.25 -10.56 5.30
CA ARG A 361 30.58 -11.13 5.54
C ARG A 361 30.55 -12.65 5.50
N PHE A 362 29.66 -13.25 6.29
CA PHE A 362 29.51 -14.69 6.38
C PHE A 362 29.38 -15.33 5.00
N VAL A 363 28.48 -14.81 4.15
CA VAL A 363 28.28 -15.34 2.80
C VAL A 363 29.52 -15.21 1.91
N ALA A 364 30.20 -14.06 1.95
CA ALA A 364 31.42 -13.85 1.19
C ALA A 364 32.53 -14.83 1.63
N ASP A 365 32.61 -15.15 2.93
CA ASP A 365 33.59 -16.10 3.48
C ASP A 365 33.24 -17.57 3.16
N GLN A 366 31.98 -17.89 2.79
CA GLN A 366 31.57 -19.27 2.46
C GLN A 366 31.82 -19.69 1.00
N VAL A 367 32.05 -18.75 0.10
CA VAL A 367 32.09 -19.02 -1.35
C VAL A 367 33.45 -18.62 -1.91
N ASP A 368 34.07 -19.54 -2.64
CA ASP A 368 35.32 -19.27 -3.33
C ASP A 368 35.07 -18.49 -4.63
N PHE A 369 35.53 -17.24 -4.65
CA PHE A 369 35.42 -16.33 -5.80
C PHE A 369 36.09 -16.88 -7.05
N GLU A 370 37.16 -17.69 -6.95
CA GLU A 370 37.84 -18.27 -8.11
C GLU A 370 36.97 -19.27 -8.87
N THR A 371 36.07 -19.95 -8.15
CA THR A 371 35.16 -20.96 -8.72
C THR A 371 33.81 -20.40 -9.16
N LEU A 372 33.54 -19.13 -8.82
CA LEU A 372 32.26 -18.50 -9.15
C LEU A 372 32.11 -18.34 -10.67
N GLU A 373 30.91 -18.69 -11.16
CA GLU A 373 30.55 -18.57 -12.58
C GLU A 373 30.45 -17.09 -12.98
N LEU A 374 31.06 -16.75 -14.11
CA LEU A 374 30.99 -15.42 -14.67
C LEU A 374 29.66 -15.25 -15.43
N PRO A 375 29.03 -14.07 -15.37
CA PRO A 375 27.87 -13.79 -16.20
C PRO A 375 28.27 -13.81 -17.69
N PRO A 376 27.36 -14.19 -18.60
CA PRO A 376 27.60 -14.00 -20.03
C PRO A 376 27.73 -12.50 -20.33
N ILE A 377 28.72 -12.12 -21.14
CA ILE A 377 28.97 -10.74 -21.54
C ILE A 377 28.95 -10.66 -23.06
N GLU A 378 28.14 -9.75 -23.60
CA GLU A 378 28.15 -9.39 -25.02
C GLU A 378 29.19 -8.31 -25.26
N GLU A 379 30.18 -8.58 -26.12
CA GLU A 379 31.32 -7.68 -26.32
C GLU A 379 30.93 -6.44 -27.16
N LYS A 380 31.35 -5.26 -26.69
CA LYS A 380 31.23 -3.98 -27.40
C LYS A 380 32.60 -3.50 -27.88
N GLU A 381 32.62 -2.72 -28.96
CA GLU A 381 33.87 -2.20 -29.55
C GLU A 381 34.46 -1.02 -28.75
N GLN A 382 33.62 -0.27 -28.05
CA GLN A 382 34.02 0.94 -27.33
C GLN A 382 34.94 0.63 -26.14
N LYS A 383 35.93 1.50 -25.93
CA LYS A 383 36.96 1.37 -24.88
C LYS A 383 36.77 2.42 -23.80
N VAL A 384 36.88 2.00 -22.55
CA VAL A 384 36.76 2.88 -21.37
C VAL A 384 38.01 2.80 -20.50
N ALA A 385 38.56 3.96 -20.15
CA ALA A 385 39.67 4.07 -19.21
C ALA A 385 39.13 4.33 -17.80
N VAL A 386 39.53 3.54 -16.83
CA VAL A 386 39.20 3.73 -15.41
C VAL A 386 40.48 4.11 -14.67
N ILE A 387 40.53 5.29 -14.07
CA ILE A 387 41.71 5.82 -13.39
C ILE A 387 41.53 5.68 -11.87
N GLY A 388 42.40 4.88 -11.25
CA GLY A 388 42.38 4.54 -9.83
C GLY A 388 41.63 3.23 -9.55
N SER A 389 42.26 2.31 -8.81
CA SER A 389 41.72 1.00 -8.47
C SER A 389 41.10 0.91 -7.06
N GLY A 390 40.66 2.04 -6.51
CA GLY A 390 39.90 2.08 -5.26
C GLY A 390 38.46 1.53 -5.43
N PRO A 391 37.61 1.60 -4.38
CA PRO A 391 36.24 1.08 -4.43
C PRO A 391 35.42 1.60 -5.62
N ALA A 392 35.52 2.91 -5.90
CA ALA A 392 34.80 3.54 -7.00
C ALA A 392 35.26 3.01 -8.37
N GLY A 393 36.58 2.90 -8.59
CA GLY A 393 37.15 2.43 -9.84
C GLY A 393 36.94 0.93 -10.09
N LEU A 394 37.11 0.09 -9.05
CA LEU A 394 36.80 -1.34 -9.15
C LEU A 394 35.31 -1.57 -9.48
N THR A 395 34.41 -0.79 -8.88
CA THR A 395 32.98 -0.83 -9.20
C THR A 395 32.70 -0.36 -10.62
N ALA A 396 33.38 0.71 -11.06
CA ALA A 396 33.24 1.21 -12.42
C ALA A 396 33.67 0.16 -13.45
N ALA A 397 34.83 -0.46 -13.22
CA ALA A 397 35.33 -1.53 -14.07
C ALA A 397 34.38 -2.73 -14.10
N PHE A 398 33.82 -3.12 -12.95
CA PHE A 398 32.85 -4.20 -12.84
C PHE A 398 31.56 -3.94 -13.64
N ASP A 399 30.94 -2.77 -13.45
CA ASP A 399 29.67 -2.42 -14.12
C ASP A 399 29.85 -2.28 -15.63
N LEU A 400 30.87 -1.53 -16.06
CA LEU A 400 31.15 -1.29 -17.48
C LEU A 400 31.50 -2.58 -18.19
N ARG A 401 32.25 -3.47 -17.53
CA ARG A 401 32.59 -4.77 -18.10
C ARG A 401 31.36 -5.66 -18.24
N LYS A 402 30.47 -5.71 -17.24
CA LYS A 402 29.18 -6.41 -17.34
C LYS A 402 28.28 -5.86 -18.46
N ALA A 403 28.39 -4.57 -18.76
CA ALA A 403 27.70 -3.92 -19.86
C ALA A 403 28.35 -4.13 -21.25
N GLY A 404 29.45 -4.90 -21.32
CA GLY A 404 30.10 -5.31 -22.57
C GLY A 404 31.31 -4.50 -23.00
N TYR A 405 31.64 -3.41 -22.31
CA TYR A 405 32.71 -2.51 -22.73
C TYR A 405 34.11 -3.09 -22.48
N GLN A 406 35.07 -2.69 -23.32
CA GLN A 406 36.49 -2.99 -23.11
C GLN A 406 37.06 -2.02 -22.07
N VAL A 407 37.43 -2.52 -20.90
CA VAL A 407 37.86 -1.70 -19.77
C VAL A 407 39.35 -1.86 -19.52
N THR A 408 40.07 -0.74 -19.42
CA THR A 408 41.45 -0.70 -18.90
C THR A 408 41.49 0.10 -17.59
N LEU A 409 41.92 -0.55 -16.52
CA LEU A 409 42.09 0.02 -15.19
C LEU A 409 43.55 0.45 -14.98
N PHE A 410 43.76 1.75 -14.75
CA PHE A 410 45.08 2.34 -14.50
C PHE A 410 45.24 2.62 -13.01
N GLU A 411 46.33 2.15 -12.41
CA GLU A 411 46.63 2.32 -10.99
C GLU A 411 48.04 2.89 -10.81
N ALA A 412 48.17 3.89 -9.92
CA ALA A 412 49.43 4.55 -9.64
C ALA A 412 50.36 3.69 -8.76
N GLN A 413 49.80 2.86 -7.89
CA GLN A 413 50.55 1.90 -7.08
C GLN A 413 50.93 0.64 -7.88
N ASP A 414 51.81 -0.19 -7.32
CA ASP A 414 52.22 -1.48 -7.90
C ASP A 414 51.13 -2.56 -7.78
N GLN A 415 50.19 -2.37 -6.86
CA GLN A 415 49.08 -3.28 -6.56
C GLN A 415 47.72 -2.57 -6.64
N LEU A 416 46.69 -3.33 -7.00
CA LEU A 416 45.31 -2.85 -7.07
C LEU A 416 44.66 -2.78 -5.69
N GLY A 417 43.56 -2.01 -5.59
CA GLY A 417 42.73 -1.89 -4.38
C GLY A 417 42.71 -0.48 -3.79
N GLY A 418 43.60 0.41 -4.24
CA GLY A 418 43.68 1.79 -3.75
C GLY A 418 43.68 1.87 -2.22
N MET A 419 42.85 2.76 -1.65
CA MET A 419 42.73 2.94 -0.20
C MET A 419 42.24 1.70 0.57
N LEU A 420 41.61 0.72 -0.08
CA LEU A 420 41.27 -0.56 0.58
C LEU A 420 42.55 -1.33 0.93
N ARG A 421 43.52 -1.36 0.01
CA ARG A 421 44.80 -2.05 0.20
C ARG A 421 45.75 -1.27 1.11
N VAL A 422 45.85 0.04 0.92
CA VAL A 422 46.88 0.85 1.60
C VAL A 422 46.39 1.59 2.85
N GLY A 423 45.08 1.75 3.02
CA GLY A 423 44.51 2.54 4.11
C GLY A 423 43.87 1.74 5.23
N ILE A 424 43.35 0.54 4.94
CA ILE A 424 42.67 -0.30 5.93
C ILE A 424 43.65 -1.36 6.41
N PRO A 425 43.93 -1.48 7.73
CA PRO A 425 44.90 -2.46 8.23
C PRO A 425 44.52 -3.91 7.94
N ASP A 426 45.52 -4.76 7.71
CA ASP A 426 45.35 -6.20 7.39
C ASP A 426 44.54 -6.97 8.44
N TYR A 427 44.59 -6.58 9.72
CA TYR A 427 43.80 -7.23 10.78
C TYR A 427 42.28 -6.94 10.70
N ARG A 428 41.87 -5.93 9.93
CA ARG A 428 40.45 -5.61 9.63
C ARG A 428 40.05 -6.09 8.26
N LEU A 429 40.93 -5.90 7.28
CA LEU A 429 40.72 -6.33 5.90
C LEU A 429 41.93 -7.16 5.44
N PRO A 430 41.85 -8.49 5.57
CA PRO A 430 42.95 -9.35 5.15
C PRO A 430 43.23 -9.20 3.64
N PRO A 431 44.51 -9.15 3.22
CA PRO A 431 44.89 -9.00 1.82
C PRO A 431 44.23 -10.02 0.89
N GLU A 432 44.16 -11.27 1.30
CA GLU A 432 43.59 -12.38 0.53
C GLU A 432 42.11 -12.21 0.22
N VAL A 433 41.34 -11.55 1.10
CA VAL A 433 39.93 -11.26 0.87
C VAL A 433 39.78 -10.25 -0.27
N LEU A 434 40.57 -9.17 -0.22
CA LEU A 434 40.56 -8.15 -1.26
C LEU A 434 41.06 -8.71 -2.60
N ASP A 435 42.11 -9.55 -2.57
CA ASP A 435 42.70 -10.13 -3.78
C ASP A 435 41.74 -11.11 -4.46
N GLY A 436 40.96 -11.89 -3.70
CA GLY A 436 39.92 -12.77 -4.25
C GLY A 436 38.82 -12.00 -5.01
N GLU A 437 38.35 -10.89 -4.43
CA GLU A 437 37.30 -10.06 -5.04
C GLU A 437 37.81 -9.29 -6.26
N ILE A 438 39.01 -8.71 -6.18
CA ILE A 438 39.67 -8.10 -7.34
C ILE A 438 39.88 -9.15 -8.42
N GLY A 439 40.35 -10.35 -8.06
CA GLY A 439 40.54 -11.47 -8.97
C GLY A 439 39.27 -11.83 -9.75
N TYR A 440 38.10 -11.82 -9.10
CA TYR A 440 36.82 -12.00 -9.77
C TYR A 440 36.53 -10.89 -10.80
N ILE A 441 36.76 -9.62 -10.45
CA ILE A 441 36.58 -8.49 -11.37
C ILE A 441 37.50 -8.62 -12.58
N LEU A 442 38.77 -8.99 -12.37
CA LEU A 442 39.73 -9.19 -13.46
C LEU A 442 39.35 -10.35 -14.38
N ARG A 443 38.81 -11.44 -13.83
CA ARG A 443 38.32 -12.59 -14.61
C ARG A 443 37.18 -12.24 -15.56
N LEU A 444 36.46 -11.14 -15.35
CA LEU A 444 35.49 -10.64 -16.32
C LEU A 444 36.14 -10.18 -17.63
N GLY A 445 37.46 -9.90 -17.65
CA GLY A 445 38.21 -9.41 -18.81
C GLY A 445 38.59 -7.93 -18.70
N VAL A 446 38.90 -7.46 -17.47
CA VAL A 446 39.40 -6.09 -17.25
C VAL A 446 40.91 -6.07 -17.39
N ASP A 447 41.42 -5.26 -18.33
CA ASP A 447 42.86 -5.05 -18.49
C ASP A 447 43.38 -4.12 -17.38
N THR A 448 44.60 -4.33 -16.90
CA THR A 448 45.19 -3.51 -15.84
C THR A 448 46.58 -2.99 -16.20
N ARG A 449 46.87 -1.76 -15.80
CA ARG A 449 48.20 -1.15 -15.88
C ARG A 449 48.55 -0.50 -14.54
N THR A 450 49.38 -1.16 -13.74
CA THR A 450 49.87 -0.67 -12.44
C THR A 450 51.15 0.14 -12.60
N GLY A 451 51.48 0.97 -11.60
CA GLY A 451 52.61 1.90 -11.65
C GLY A 451 52.44 3.03 -12.68
N VAL A 452 51.21 3.34 -13.09
CA VAL A 452 50.87 4.38 -14.08
C VAL A 452 50.14 5.53 -13.40
N CYS A 453 50.76 6.70 -13.34
CA CYS A 453 50.21 7.87 -12.69
C CYS A 453 49.52 8.83 -13.68
N PHE A 454 48.26 9.18 -13.40
CA PHE A 454 47.54 10.18 -14.18
C PHE A 454 48.14 11.58 -13.98
N GLY A 455 48.34 12.29 -15.08
CA GLY A 455 49.02 13.59 -15.12
C GLY A 455 50.53 13.54 -15.34
N THR A 456 51.15 12.37 -15.13
CA THR A 456 52.60 12.17 -15.37
C THR A 456 52.84 11.21 -16.52
N ASP A 457 52.27 10.01 -16.45
CA ASP A 457 52.46 8.95 -17.44
C ASP A 457 51.35 8.93 -18.49
N ILE A 458 50.13 9.28 -18.07
CA ILE A 458 48.94 9.34 -18.93
C ILE A 458 48.15 10.63 -18.67
N THR A 459 47.55 11.19 -19.71
CA THR A 459 46.65 12.36 -19.70
C THR A 459 45.36 12.06 -20.46
N LEU A 460 44.32 12.90 -20.29
CA LEU A 460 43.07 12.77 -21.07
C LEU A 460 43.32 12.76 -22.59
N GLU A 461 44.24 13.59 -23.08
CA GLU A 461 44.61 13.63 -24.49
C GLU A 461 45.30 12.34 -24.95
N SER A 462 46.21 11.79 -24.14
CA SER A 462 46.89 10.53 -24.46
C SER A 462 45.91 9.35 -24.49
N LEU A 463 44.94 9.31 -23.56
CA LEU A 463 43.90 8.28 -23.52
C LEU A 463 42.99 8.39 -24.76
N LYS A 464 42.61 9.60 -25.14
CA LYS A 464 41.86 9.83 -26.37
C LYS A 464 42.66 9.39 -27.61
N ALA A 465 43.97 9.64 -27.64
CA ALA A 465 44.85 9.18 -28.73
C ALA A 465 45.04 7.66 -28.77
N GLU A 466 44.98 6.97 -27.62
CA GLU A 466 44.94 5.51 -27.51
C GLU A 466 43.58 4.90 -27.89
N GLY A 467 42.57 5.75 -28.16
CA GLY A 467 41.25 5.34 -28.64
C GLY A 467 40.25 5.01 -27.55
N PHE A 468 40.39 5.58 -26.34
CA PHE A 468 39.36 5.50 -25.31
C PHE A 468 38.21 6.48 -25.59
N ASP A 469 36.98 5.96 -25.55
CA ASP A 469 35.74 6.70 -25.83
C ASP A 469 35.24 7.48 -24.61
N ALA A 470 35.50 6.97 -23.41
CA ALA A 470 35.16 7.61 -22.13
C ALA A 470 36.21 7.33 -21.05
N VAL A 471 36.25 8.22 -20.04
CA VAL A 471 37.16 8.13 -18.89
C VAL A 471 36.38 8.22 -17.58
N PHE A 472 36.64 7.29 -16.66
CA PHE A 472 36.17 7.32 -15.29
C PHE A 472 37.30 7.72 -14.34
N MET A 473 37.09 8.78 -13.54
CA MET A 473 38.05 9.32 -12.57
C MET A 473 37.69 8.87 -11.15
N GLY A 474 38.41 7.88 -10.63
CA GLY A 474 38.25 7.29 -9.30
C GLY A 474 39.54 7.35 -8.45
N ILE A 475 40.30 8.45 -8.55
CA ILE A 475 41.66 8.58 -7.98
C ILE A 475 41.72 8.62 -6.44
N GLY A 476 40.60 8.89 -5.77
CA GLY A 476 40.50 8.91 -4.31
C GLY A 476 41.19 10.10 -3.63
N ALA A 477 41.20 10.10 -2.29
CA ALA A 477 41.88 11.12 -1.47
C ALA A 477 43.12 10.52 -0.77
N GLN A 478 44.24 10.45 -1.49
CA GLN A 478 45.45 9.73 -1.02
C GLN A 478 46.42 10.58 -0.19
N GLU A 479 46.20 11.89 -0.03
CA GLU A 479 47.08 12.77 0.75
C GLU A 479 46.48 13.12 2.11
N CYS A 480 47.33 13.38 3.11
CA CYS A 480 46.89 13.91 4.40
C CYS A 480 46.82 15.43 4.43
N MET A 481 45.88 15.97 5.22
CA MET A 481 45.94 17.36 5.66
C MET A 481 47.05 17.56 6.70
N LYS A 482 47.67 18.75 6.68
CA LYS A 482 48.73 19.15 7.63
C LYS A 482 48.12 19.90 8.82
N LEU A 483 48.69 19.72 10.02
CA LEU A 483 48.26 20.38 11.26
C LEU A 483 48.44 21.89 11.20
N GLY A 484 49.49 22.36 10.52
CA GLY A 484 49.84 23.77 10.41
C GLY A 484 50.39 24.35 11.71
N ILE A 485 51.04 23.53 12.54
CA ILE A 485 51.61 23.93 13.83
C ILE A 485 53.15 24.02 13.76
N PRO A 486 53.80 24.87 14.58
CA PRO A 486 55.25 24.92 14.65
C PRO A 486 55.87 23.54 14.98
N GLY A 487 56.98 23.21 14.31
CA GLY A 487 57.69 21.94 14.47
C GLY A 487 57.14 20.75 13.69
N GLU A 488 56.03 20.89 12.93
CA GLU A 488 55.45 19.76 12.17
C GLU A 488 56.35 19.27 11.03
N THR A 489 57.01 20.17 10.31
CA THR A 489 57.78 19.85 9.09
C THR A 489 59.28 19.63 9.32
N ASP A 490 59.74 19.82 10.55
CA ASP A 490 61.17 20.01 10.83
C ASP A 490 61.87 18.69 11.24
N CYS A 491 61.14 17.57 11.29
CA CYS A 491 61.66 16.26 11.67
C CYS A 491 60.90 15.08 11.05
N ASP A 492 61.62 13.98 10.78
CA ASP A 492 61.06 12.79 10.11
C ASP A 492 60.15 11.93 11.02
N GLN A 493 60.15 12.17 12.35
CA GLN A 493 59.29 11.44 13.29
C GLN A 493 57.86 11.98 13.35
N VAL A 494 57.53 13.00 12.55
CA VAL A 494 56.16 13.43 12.29
C VAL A 494 55.70 12.80 10.97
N VAL A 495 55.03 11.65 11.06
CA VAL A 495 54.63 10.87 9.88
C VAL A 495 53.13 10.98 9.70
N ASP A 496 52.66 11.31 8.50
CA ASP A 496 51.22 11.39 8.25
C ASP A 496 50.56 10.00 8.26
N ALA A 497 49.31 9.93 8.76
CA ALA A 497 48.66 8.66 9.03
C ALA A 497 48.45 7.79 7.78
N VAL A 498 48.13 8.39 6.63
CA VAL A 498 47.94 7.64 5.37
C VAL A 498 49.26 7.02 4.90
N CYS A 499 50.37 7.77 4.94
CA CYS A 499 51.68 7.20 4.61
C CYS A 499 52.10 6.11 5.61
N PHE A 500 51.88 6.33 6.90
CA PHE A 500 52.19 5.36 7.95
C PHE A 500 51.43 4.04 7.75
N LEU A 501 50.12 4.10 7.52
CA LEU A 501 49.28 2.93 7.27
C LEU A 501 49.66 2.24 5.95
N ARG A 502 49.90 3.02 4.89
CA ARG A 502 50.36 2.49 3.60
C ARG A 502 51.67 1.72 3.74
N ASP A 503 52.66 2.29 4.42
CA ASP A 503 53.95 1.62 4.62
C ASP A 503 53.83 0.40 5.53
N ALA A 504 52.92 0.42 6.50
CA ALA A 504 52.60 -0.74 7.32
C ALA A 504 52.02 -1.89 6.48
N ASN A 505 50.98 -1.62 5.69
CA ASN A 505 50.29 -2.62 4.85
C ASN A 505 51.19 -3.13 3.70
N LEU A 506 52.02 -2.26 3.12
CA LEU A 506 53.00 -2.67 2.10
C LEU A 506 54.23 -3.37 2.71
N SER A 507 54.16 -3.78 3.99
CA SER A 507 55.20 -4.52 4.70
C SER A 507 56.57 -3.82 4.75
N ARG A 508 56.59 -2.48 4.64
CA ARG A 508 57.79 -1.66 4.73
C ARG A 508 58.24 -1.41 6.18
N LYS A 509 57.53 -1.98 7.16
CA LYS A 509 57.79 -1.95 8.62
C LYS A 509 58.19 -0.54 9.10
N PRO A 510 57.29 0.45 9.02
CA PRO A 510 57.57 1.77 9.55
C PRO A 510 57.90 1.66 11.04
N SER A 511 58.87 2.43 11.53
CA SER A 511 59.22 2.48 12.95
C SER A 511 58.40 3.57 13.63
N PRO A 512 57.30 3.24 14.34
CA PRO A 512 56.39 4.24 14.89
C PRO A 512 56.98 5.02 16.08
N GLY A 513 58.09 4.58 16.68
CA GLY A 513 58.61 5.11 17.96
C GLY A 513 58.14 4.28 19.17
N ARG A 514 58.71 4.54 20.36
CA ARG A 514 58.29 3.84 21.60
C ARG A 514 57.10 4.53 22.27
N ASN A 515 57.01 5.87 22.16
CA ASN A 515 55.97 6.70 22.75
C ASN A 515 55.30 7.56 21.68
N VAL A 516 54.15 7.09 21.19
CA VAL A 516 53.52 7.62 19.97
C VAL A 516 52.27 8.41 20.31
N VAL A 517 52.12 9.58 19.69
CA VAL A 517 50.92 10.40 19.79
C VAL A 517 50.24 10.49 18.43
N VAL A 518 49.00 10.01 18.33
CA VAL A 518 48.17 10.11 17.12
C VAL A 518 47.12 11.19 17.32
N ILE A 519 46.90 12.04 16.31
CA ILE A 519 46.01 13.20 16.42
C ILE A 519 44.84 13.06 15.45
N GLY A 520 43.64 12.84 15.97
CA GLY A 520 42.44 12.64 15.15
C GLY A 520 41.35 11.89 15.90
N GLY A 521 40.19 11.74 15.28
CA GLY A 521 39.06 11.00 15.88
C GLY A 521 38.24 10.16 14.91
N GLY A 522 38.64 10.07 13.64
CA GLY A 522 38.01 9.22 12.64
C GLY A 522 38.67 7.83 12.57
N ASN A 523 38.13 6.95 11.72
CA ASN A 523 38.62 5.57 11.57
C ASN A 523 40.12 5.49 11.30
N VAL A 524 40.67 6.34 10.42
CA VAL A 524 42.12 6.42 10.13
C VAL A 524 42.95 6.67 11.40
N ALA A 525 42.46 7.48 12.34
CA ALA A 525 43.18 7.75 13.58
C ALA A 525 43.17 6.52 14.51
N ILE A 526 42.05 5.79 14.57
CA ILE A 526 41.93 4.54 15.33
C ILE A 526 42.81 3.46 14.72
N ASP A 527 42.77 3.28 13.40
CA ASP A 527 43.64 2.34 12.70
C ASP A 527 45.13 2.66 12.96
N ALA A 528 45.53 3.94 12.90
CA ALA A 528 46.90 4.34 13.16
C ALA A 528 47.38 4.02 14.58
N VAL A 529 46.57 4.27 15.63
CA VAL A 529 46.97 3.90 17.02
C VAL A 529 47.09 2.40 17.21
N ARG A 530 46.16 1.64 16.63
CA ARG A 530 46.10 0.18 16.74
C ARG A 530 47.24 -0.50 15.98
N VAL A 531 47.61 0.03 14.80
CA VAL A 531 48.79 -0.40 14.04
C VAL A 531 50.08 -0.03 14.75
N ALA A 532 50.22 1.19 15.30
CA ALA A 532 51.41 1.57 16.07
C ALA A 532 51.64 0.64 17.27
N LYS A 533 50.55 0.27 17.96
CA LYS A 533 50.62 -0.70 19.07
C LYS A 533 51.13 -2.06 18.62
N ARG A 534 50.62 -2.60 17.50
CA ARG A 534 51.03 -3.88 16.90
C ARG A 534 52.47 -3.88 16.38
N LEU A 535 52.97 -2.73 15.93
CA LEU A 535 54.36 -2.55 15.50
C LEU A 535 55.35 -2.40 16.67
N GLY A 536 54.87 -2.47 17.92
CA GLY A 536 55.71 -2.56 19.12
C GLY A 536 55.87 -1.28 19.92
N SER A 537 55.04 -0.24 19.69
CA SER A 537 55.04 0.95 20.54
C SER A 537 54.59 0.63 21.97
N GLU A 538 55.36 1.08 22.96
CA GLU A 538 55.09 0.80 24.38
C GLU A 538 53.89 1.62 24.86
N ASN A 539 53.91 2.94 24.61
CA ASN A 539 52.84 3.87 24.97
C ASN A 539 52.28 4.50 23.70
N VAL A 540 50.98 4.36 23.47
CA VAL A 540 50.27 4.96 22.33
C VAL A 540 49.10 5.78 22.85
N THR A 541 49.05 7.04 22.44
CA THR A 541 48.06 8.01 22.91
C THR A 541 47.32 8.63 21.73
N LEU A 542 45.99 8.64 21.78
CA LEU A 542 45.12 9.34 20.83
C LEU A 542 44.70 10.70 21.40
N LEU A 543 44.97 11.78 20.66
CA LEU A 543 44.47 13.12 20.97
C LEU A 543 43.26 13.42 20.10
N TYR A 544 42.15 13.77 20.73
CA TYR A 544 40.97 14.26 20.04
C TYR A 544 40.49 15.58 20.63
N ARG A 545 40.26 16.56 19.76
CA ARG A 545 39.90 17.93 20.15
C ARG A 545 38.50 18.06 20.77
N ARG A 546 37.64 17.05 20.66
CA ARG A 546 36.27 17.02 21.22
C ARG A 546 36.12 15.84 22.20
N THR A 547 34.90 15.54 22.62
CA THR A 547 34.61 14.36 23.43
C THR A 547 34.42 13.12 22.55
N GLU A 548 34.40 11.95 23.18
CA GLU A 548 34.14 10.67 22.51
C GLU A 548 32.83 10.66 21.73
N ALA A 549 31.77 11.30 22.23
CA ALA A 549 30.46 11.35 21.58
C ALA A 549 30.49 12.04 20.20
N GLU A 550 31.49 12.90 19.95
CA GLU A 550 31.68 13.55 18.65
C GLU A 550 32.73 12.86 17.77
N MET A 551 33.29 11.72 18.16
CA MET A 551 34.24 10.98 17.33
C MET A 551 33.52 10.40 16.11
N PRO A 552 34.03 10.63 14.88
CA PRO A 552 33.48 10.00 13.68
C PRO A 552 33.79 8.51 13.54
N ALA A 553 34.73 7.96 14.32
CA ALA A 553 35.11 6.56 14.22
C ALA A 553 34.01 5.62 14.73
N GLU A 554 34.00 4.39 14.21
CA GLU A 554 33.04 3.36 14.62
C GLU A 554 33.22 2.99 16.10
N ALA A 555 32.11 2.86 16.82
CA ALA A 555 32.14 2.59 18.27
C ALA A 555 32.83 1.27 18.62
N GLU A 556 32.69 0.25 17.77
CA GLU A 556 33.37 -1.05 17.88
C GLU A 556 34.89 -0.89 17.84
N GLU A 557 35.40 -0.06 16.92
CA GLU A 557 36.83 0.23 16.75
C GLU A 557 37.40 1.03 17.92
N ILE A 558 36.66 2.02 18.43
CA ILE A 558 37.06 2.79 19.62
C ILE A 558 37.17 1.86 20.84
N LYS A 559 36.21 0.94 21.00
CA LYS A 559 36.24 -0.07 22.08
C LYS A 559 37.43 -1.01 21.93
N GLY A 560 37.69 -1.52 20.72
CA GLY A 560 38.85 -2.36 20.43
C GLY A 560 40.17 -1.68 20.79
N ALA A 561 40.33 -0.40 20.41
CA ALA A 561 41.52 0.38 20.76
C ALA A 561 41.73 0.51 22.29
N ARG A 562 40.66 0.70 23.06
CA ARG A 562 40.74 0.76 24.53
C ARG A 562 41.16 -0.58 25.15
N GLU A 563 40.58 -1.67 24.67
CA GLU A 563 40.92 -3.03 25.14
C GLU A 563 42.40 -3.37 24.87
N GLU A 564 42.98 -2.83 23.81
CA GLU A 564 44.41 -2.95 23.46
C GLU A 564 45.33 -2.03 24.28
N GLY A 565 44.77 -1.26 25.23
CA GLY A 565 45.51 -0.42 26.15
C GLY A 565 45.96 0.93 25.57
N ILE A 566 45.27 1.45 24.54
CA ILE A 566 45.55 2.78 23.98
C ILE A 566 44.97 3.86 24.90
N ALA A 567 45.77 4.90 25.19
CA ALA A 567 45.36 6.03 26.01
C ALA A 567 44.60 7.06 25.18
N PHE A 568 43.53 7.64 25.72
CA PHE A 568 42.73 8.68 25.05
C PHE A 568 42.80 9.99 25.82
N HIS A 569 43.13 11.07 25.12
CA HIS A 569 43.04 12.44 25.62
C HIS A 569 41.99 13.21 24.79
N PHE A 570 40.78 13.26 25.31
CA PHE A 570 39.69 14.05 24.77
C PHE A 570 39.87 15.53 25.09
N LEU A 571 39.11 16.38 24.41
CA LEU A 571 39.13 17.83 24.61
C LEU A 571 40.55 18.40 24.55
N THR A 572 41.40 17.87 23.67
CA THR A 572 42.82 18.23 23.61
C THR A 572 43.21 18.57 22.17
N SER A 573 43.74 19.78 21.95
CA SER A 573 44.28 20.22 20.66
C SER A 573 45.80 20.35 20.71
N PRO A 574 46.54 19.94 19.68
CA PRO A 574 47.97 20.20 19.59
C PRO A 574 48.25 21.68 19.27
N VAL A 575 49.36 22.20 19.79
CA VAL A 575 49.82 23.60 19.60
C VAL A 575 51.19 23.66 18.95
N GLU A 576 52.11 22.76 19.33
CA GLU A 576 53.50 22.76 18.85
C GLU A 576 54.12 21.37 19.03
N VAL A 577 54.91 20.92 18.05
CA VAL A 577 55.76 19.72 18.18
C VAL A 577 57.09 20.15 18.78
N ILE A 578 57.44 19.62 19.95
CA ILE A 578 58.67 19.95 20.67
C ILE A 578 59.78 19.03 20.22
N GLN A 579 60.94 19.62 19.91
CA GLN A 579 62.09 18.90 19.37
C GLN A 579 63.38 19.27 20.10
N GLU A 580 64.27 18.29 20.24
CA GLU A 580 65.66 18.49 20.66
C GLU A 580 66.60 17.75 19.70
N ASN A 581 67.62 18.45 19.18
CA ASN A 581 68.60 17.88 18.24
C ASN A 581 67.98 17.19 17.00
N GLY A 582 66.90 17.76 16.45
CA GLY A 582 66.22 17.21 15.27
C GLY A 582 65.42 15.93 15.53
N ARG A 583 65.05 15.67 16.80
CA ARG A 583 64.18 14.55 17.19
C ARG A 583 63.01 15.07 18.01
N VAL A 584 61.83 14.50 17.79
CA VAL A 584 60.64 14.75 18.62
C VAL A 584 60.91 14.28 20.06
N THR A 585 60.63 15.14 21.04
CA THR A 585 60.70 14.82 22.47
C THR A 585 59.37 15.03 23.19
N GLY A 586 58.41 15.71 22.57
CA GLY A 586 57.07 15.88 23.10
C GLY A 586 56.16 16.66 22.17
N ILE A 587 54.88 16.76 22.54
CA ILE A 587 53.90 17.61 21.88
C ILE A 587 53.24 18.52 22.91
N ARG A 588 53.23 19.82 22.64
CA ARG A 588 52.52 20.81 23.45
C ARG A 588 51.06 20.82 23.03
N CYS A 589 50.16 20.72 24.01
CA CYS A 589 48.72 20.68 23.80
C CYS A 589 48.03 21.75 24.65
N ILE A 590 46.79 22.05 24.30
CA ILE A 590 45.88 22.92 25.04
C ILE A 590 44.56 22.18 25.28
N VAL A 591 43.94 22.41 26.44
CA VAL A 591 42.62 21.86 26.77
C VAL A 591 41.56 22.66 26.04
N ASN A 592 40.52 21.99 25.54
CA ASN A 592 39.35 22.60 24.92
C ASN A 592 38.10 22.44 25.80
N GLU A 593 37.13 23.31 25.58
CA GLU A 593 35.73 23.10 25.97
C GLU A 593 34.85 22.98 24.72
N LEU A 594 33.64 22.44 24.86
CA LEU A 594 32.68 22.34 23.76
C LEU A 594 31.89 23.65 23.64
N GLY A 595 32.07 24.35 22.54
CA GLY A 595 31.24 25.49 22.12
C GLY A 595 29.97 25.06 21.39
N GLU A 596 29.43 25.97 20.58
CA GLU A 596 28.22 25.73 19.78
C GLU A 596 28.45 24.67 18.68
N PRO A 597 27.40 23.90 18.31
CA PRO A 597 27.40 23.03 17.13
C PRO A 597 27.87 23.74 15.85
N ASP A 598 28.67 23.06 15.04
CA ASP A 598 28.99 23.46 13.67
C ASP A 598 27.91 23.00 12.67
N ALA A 599 28.11 23.29 11.37
CA ALA A 599 27.14 22.93 10.32
C ALA A 599 26.91 21.42 10.17
N SER A 600 27.78 20.58 10.74
CA SER A 600 27.59 19.13 10.80
C SER A 600 26.88 18.66 12.08
N GLY A 601 26.41 19.58 12.92
CA GLY A 601 25.79 19.29 14.21
C GLY A 601 26.77 18.98 15.35
N ARG A 602 28.07 18.84 15.04
CA ARG A 602 29.11 18.55 16.04
C ARG A 602 29.54 19.81 16.76
N ARG A 603 29.68 19.76 18.08
CA ARG A 603 30.11 20.93 18.88
C ARG A 603 31.53 21.37 18.54
N ARG A 604 31.75 22.68 18.41
CA ARG A 604 33.08 23.24 18.08
C ARG A 604 34.01 23.14 19.30
N PRO A 605 35.27 22.74 19.13
CA PRO A 605 36.26 22.81 20.20
C PRO A 605 36.73 24.27 20.38
N VAL A 606 36.70 24.77 21.62
CA VAL A 606 37.15 26.11 21.99
C VAL A 606 38.34 26.00 22.95
N PRO A 607 39.54 26.48 22.59
CA PRO A 607 40.71 26.38 23.47
C PRO A 607 40.54 27.18 24.77
N VAL A 608 40.90 26.58 25.91
CA VAL A 608 40.90 27.21 27.22
C VAL A 608 42.28 27.86 27.45
N ALA A 609 42.33 29.19 27.40
CA ALA A 609 43.60 29.92 27.55
C ALA A 609 44.30 29.63 28.89
N GLY A 610 45.62 29.41 28.86
CA GLY A 610 46.42 29.11 30.06
C GLY A 610 46.39 27.65 30.52
N SER A 611 45.77 26.75 29.73
CA SER A 611 45.67 25.32 30.02
C SER A 611 46.74 24.47 29.29
N GLU A 612 47.82 25.08 28.81
CA GLU A 612 48.83 24.40 28.02
C GLU A 612 49.63 23.38 28.84
N PHE A 613 49.83 22.20 28.27
CA PHE A 613 50.63 21.12 28.87
C PHE A 613 51.41 20.38 27.80
N THR A 614 52.37 19.54 28.20
CA THR A 614 53.22 18.78 27.26
C THR A 614 53.06 17.28 27.50
N ILE A 615 52.85 16.53 26.43
CA ILE A 615 52.83 15.06 26.44
C ILE A 615 54.19 14.59 25.88
N PRO A 616 55.02 13.88 26.66
CA PRO A 616 56.28 13.34 26.17
C PRO A 616 56.02 12.25 25.13
N CYS A 617 56.66 12.36 23.97
CA CYS A 617 56.55 11.41 22.86
C CYS A 617 57.80 11.47 21.99
N ASP A 618 58.07 10.39 21.24
CA ASP A 618 59.18 10.31 20.28
C ASP A 618 58.72 10.22 18.82
N ALA A 619 57.40 10.17 18.59
CA ALA A 619 56.77 10.30 17.28
C ALA A 619 55.36 10.88 17.37
N VAL A 620 54.94 11.59 16.31
CA VAL A 620 53.60 12.17 16.17
C VAL A 620 53.00 11.73 14.84
N ILE A 621 51.74 11.27 14.85
CA ILE A 621 51.03 10.83 13.65
C ILE A 621 49.75 11.67 13.46
N PRO A 622 49.76 12.68 12.57
CA PRO A 622 48.56 13.44 12.25
C PRO A 622 47.57 12.61 11.41
N ALA A 623 46.32 12.49 11.90
CA ALA A 623 45.19 11.80 11.27
C ALA A 623 43.95 12.72 11.22
N ILE A 624 44.14 13.95 10.74
CA ILE A 624 43.13 15.03 10.79
C ILE A 624 42.27 15.14 9.54
N GLY A 625 42.44 14.24 8.57
CA GLY A 625 41.64 14.11 7.35
C GLY A 625 42.50 14.05 6.08
N GLN A 626 41.86 13.74 4.96
CA GLN A 626 42.52 13.47 3.68
C GLN A 626 42.14 14.52 2.63
N LYS A 627 42.98 14.68 1.61
CA LYS A 627 42.75 15.52 0.44
C LYS A 627 43.11 14.77 -0.84
N VAL A 628 42.51 15.20 -1.94
CA VAL A 628 42.79 14.66 -3.28
C VAL A 628 44.09 15.29 -3.77
N ASP A 629 44.96 14.44 -4.33
CA ASP A 629 46.13 14.91 -5.06
C ASP A 629 45.70 15.43 -6.44
N LEU A 630 45.81 16.74 -6.61
CA LEU A 630 45.57 17.46 -7.86
C LEU A 630 46.84 18.12 -8.39
N SER A 631 48.03 17.66 -7.97
CA SER A 631 49.31 18.22 -8.41
C SER A 631 49.55 18.13 -9.93
N TRP A 632 48.76 17.29 -10.62
CA TRP A 632 48.70 17.15 -12.06
C TRP A 632 47.87 18.23 -12.80
N GLN A 633 47.20 19.13 -12.08
CA GLN A 633 46.46 20.24 -12.70
C GLN A 633 47.43 21.27 -13.35
N ASP A 634 47.45 21.33 -14.68
CA ASP A 634 48.25 22.24 -15.53
C ASP A 634 47.35 22.76 -16.68
N PRO A 635 47.58 23.93 -17.31
CA PRO A 635 46.87 24.44 -18.50
C PRO A 635 46.58 23.49 -19.66
N VAL A 636 47.19 22.29 -19.71
CA VAL A 636 46.99 21.29 -20.77
C VAL A 636 45.93 20.22 -20.39
N CYS A 637 45.67 20.00 -19.10
CA CYS A 637 44.74 18.95 -18.65
C CYS A 637 44.03 19.39 -17.35
N SER A 638 43.06 20.30 -17.46
CA SER A 638 42.31 20.82 -16.32
C SER A 638 40.88 20.27 -16.27
N LEU A 639 40.52 19.66 -15.14
CA LEU A 639 39.11 19.46 -14.74
C LEU A 639 38.72 20.54 -13.74
N ASP A 640 37.49 21.03 -13.84
CA ASP A 640 36.98 22.01 -12.88
C ASP A 640 36.96 21.41 -11.47
N CYS A 641 37.51 22.15 -10.51
CA CYS A 641 37.64 21.71 -9.13
C CYS A 641 37.11 22.76 -8.15
N THR A 642 36.59 22.28 -7.03
CA THR A 642 36.17 23.14 -5.92
C THR A 642 37.37 23.74 -5.20
N PRO A 643 37.20 24.81 -4.39
CA PRO A 643 38.27 25.37 -3.54
C PRO A 643 38.86 24.38 -2.52
N ARG A 644 38.23 23.21 -2.32
CA ARG A 644 38.71 22.14 -1.45
C ARG A 644 39.47 21.05 -2.21
N ASN A 645 39.84 21.31 -3.47
CA ASN A 645 40.50 20.33 -4.36
C ASN A 645 39.65 19.07 -4.60
N LEU A 646 38.35 19.24 -4.84
CA LEU A 646 37.46 18.14 -5.28
C LEU A 646 37.04 18.36 -6.72
N ILE A 647 36.99 17.31 -7.54
CA ILE A 647 36.52 17.35 -8.92
C ILE A 647 35.04 17.74 -8.94
N ILE A 648 34.69 18.74 -9.75
CA ILE A 648 33.30 19.15 -9.96
C ILE A 648 32.67 18.19 -10.96
N ALA A 649 31.68 17.44 -10.48
CA ALA A 649 30.81 16.61 -11.28
C ALA A 649 29.35 16.93 -10.93
N ASP A 650 28.47 16.76 -11.91
CA ASP A 650 27.04 16.88 -11.68
C ASP A 650 26.58 15.86 -10.62
N PRO A 651 25.84 16.27 -9.59
CA PRO A 651 25.51 15.38 -8.47
C PRO A 651 24.61 14.20 -8.86
N GLN A 652 23.87 14.30 -9.97
CA GLN A 652 22.96 13.25 -10.42
C GLN A 652 23.66 12.30 -11.39
N THR A 653 24.30 12.83 -12.42
CA THR A 653 24.93 12.05 -13.50
C THR A 653 26.38 11.68 -13.22
N GLN A 654 27.03 12.35 -12.26
CA GLN A 654 28.46 12.26 -11.97
C GLN A 654 29.35 12.61 -13.19
N GLN A 655 28.77 13.29 -14.19
CA GLN A 655 29.47 13.78 -15.36
C GLN A 655 30.21 15.08 -15.02
N THR A 656 31.45 15.21 -15.49
CA THR A 656 32.21 16.46 -15.32
C THR A 656 31.83 17.49 -16.40
N THR A 657 32.48 18.66 -16.39
CA THR A 657 32.32 19.64 -17.49
C THR A 657 32.86 19.15 -18.83
N GLN A 658 33.65 18.07 -18.85
CA GLN A 658 34.02 17.37 -20.07
C GLN A 658 33.05 16.20 -20.34
N PRO A 659 32.32 16.18 -21.48
CA PRO A 659 31.25 15.21 -21.71
C PRO A 659 31.66 13.73 -21.65
N HIS A 660 32.90 13.41 -21.99
CA HIS A 660 33.43 12.05 -22.02
C HIS A 660 34.13 11.64 -20.71
N VAL A 661 34.09 12.49 -19.67
CA VAL A 661 34.75 12.25 -18.39
C VAL A 661 33.73 12.29 -17.25
N PHE A 662 33.72 11.22 -16.46
CA PHE A 662 32.88 11.06 -15.28
C PHE A 662 33.77 10.84 -14.06
N ALA A 663 33.33 11.29 -12.89
CA ALA A 663 34.11 11.18 -11.67
C ALA A 663 33.22 10.78 -10.49
N ALA A 664 33.71 9.92 -9.61
CA ALA A 664 32.96 9.50 -8.41
C ALA A 664 33.90 9.07 -7.27
N GLY A 665 33.33 8.81 -6.10
CA GLY A 665 34.06 8.50 -4.87
C GLY A 665 34.73 9.73 -4.27
N ASP A 666 35.79 9.51 -3.47
CA ASP A 666 36.41 10.57 -2.68
C ASP A 666 36.95 11.74 -3.51
N ALA A 667 37.24 11.52 -4.80
CA ALA A 667 37.67 12.56 -5.71
C ALA A 667 36.60 13.66 -5.91
N VAL A 668 35.32 13.34 -5.72
CA VAL A 668 34.18 14.24 -5.89
C VAL A 668 33.56 14.61 -4.54
N SER A 669 33.28 13.61 -3.68
CA SER A 669 32.61 13.84 -2.40
C SER A 669 33.56 14.31 -1.28
N GLY A 670 34.86 14.13 -1.46
CA GLY A 670 35.79 14.03 -0.34
C GLY A 670 35.67 12.67 0.37
N PRO A 671 36.49 12.41 1.41
CA PRO A 671 36.55 11.12 2.08
C PRO A 671 35.18 10.62 2.55
N ALA A 672 34.73 9.52 1.95
CA ALA A 672 33.45 8.88 2.19
C ALA A 672 33.64 7.41 2.58
N THR A 673 32.54 6.71 2.86
CA THR A 673 32.56 5.29 3.17
C THR A 673 32.65 4.46 1.89
N VAL A 674 33.16 3.22 1.99
CA VAL A 674 33.32 2.33 0.83
C VAL A 674 31.99 2.11 0.08
N VAL A 675 30.89 1.96 0.82
CA VAL A 675 29.55 1.75 0.23
C VAL A 675 29.01 2.99 -0.49
N GLU A 676 29.34 4.20 -0.01
CA GLU A 676 28.98 5.45 -0.70
C GLU A 676 29.77 5.62 -2.00
N ALA A 677 31.05 5.24 -2.01
CA ALA A 677 31.87 5.24 -3.22
C ALA A 677 31.33 4.26 -4.28
N ILE A 678 30.89 3.06 -3.87
CA ILE A 678 30.20 2.09 -4.74
C ILE A 678 28.90 2.70 -5.30
N GLY A 679 28.05 3.26 -4.43
CA GLY A 679 26.79 3.88 -4.84
C GLY A 679 26.96 5.05 -5.82
N ALA A 680 27.98 5.89 -5.60
CA ALA A 680 28.33 6.97 -6.53
C ALA A 680 28.85 6.43 -7.87
N SER A 681 29.63 5.35 -7.83
CA SER A 681 30.13 4.71 -9.05
C SER A 681 29.00 4.15 -9.91
N HIS A 682 28.00 3.47 -9.33
CA HIS A 682 26.82 3.00 -10.08
C HIS A 682 26.07 4.12 -10.82
N ARG A 683 25.96 5.31 -10.21
CA ARG A 683 25.33 6.47 -10.87
C ARG A 683 26.16 6.98 -12.04
N ALA A 684 27.48 7.04 -11.86
CA ALA A 684 28.42 7.45 -12.88
C ALA A 684 28.47 6.46 -14.05
N THR A 685 28.52 5.16 -13.78
CA THR A 685 28.57 4.11 -14.80
C THR A 685 27.28 4.05 -15.60
N ALA A 686 26.11 4.12 -14.95
CA ALA A 686 24.82 4.20 -15.65
C ALA A 686 24.79 5.40 -16.61
N SER A 687 25.21 6.59 -16.15
CA SER A 687 25.25 7.80 -16.98
C SER A 687 26.27 7.70 -18.11
N MET A 688 27.42 7.06 -17.86
CA MET A 688 28.45 6.81 -18.87
C MET A 688 27.98 5.81 -19.93
N ILE A 689 27.22 4.78 -19.56
CA ILE A 689 26.65 3.80 -20.49
C ILE A 689 25.69 4.51 -21.45
N HIS A 690 24.77 5.34 -20.95
CA HIS A 690 23.88 6.15 -21.79
C HIS A 690 24.66 7.06 -22.74
N PHE A 691 25.72 7.71 -22.25
CA PHE A 691 26.59 8.54 -23.08
C PHE A 691 27.24 7.74 -24.22
N LEU A 692 27.77 6.54 -23.92
CA LEU A 692 28.40 5.65 -24.92
C LEU A 692 27.41 5.08 -25.94
N GLU A 693 26.13 5.01 -25.59
CA GLU A 693 25.03 4.59 -26.47
C GLU A 693 24.47 5.74 -27.31
N GLY A 694 24.98 6.96 -27.13
CA GLY A 694 24.57 8.15 -27.89
C GLY A 694 23.33 8.86 -27.34
N GLU A 695 22.90 8.51 -26.13
CA GLU A 695 21.79 9.14 -25.43
C GLU A 695 22.29 10.28 -24.53
N LEU A 696 21.54 11.39 -24.46
CA LEU A 696 21.88 12.49 -23.54
C LEU A 696 21.58 12.05 -22.10
N PRO A 697 22.53 12.10 -21.15
CA PRO A 697 22.24 11.82 -19.75
C PRO A 697 21.25 12.86 -19.22
N THR A 698 19.99 12.48 -18.96
CA THR A 698 18.98 13.38 -18.39
C THR A 698 18.71 13.03 -16.93
N ALA A 699 18.23 14.00 -16.15
CA ALA A 699 17.70 13.76 -14.80
C ALA A 699 16.52 12.77 -14.77
N GLU A 700 15.83 12.59 -15.90
CA GLU A 700 14.73 11.62 -16.08
C GLU A 700 15.24 10.17 -16.17
N HIS A 701 16.52 9.94 -16.51
CA HIS A 701 17.15 8.62 -16.51
C HIS A 701 17.40 8.02 -15.11
N ARG A 702 16.94 8.71 -14.05
CA ARG A 702 16.55 8.08 -12.78
C ARG A 702 15.79 6.77 -13.00
N SER A 703 15.02 6.68 -14.10
CA SER A 703 14.03 5.62 -14.30
C SER A 703 14.54 4.25 -14.78
N ALA A 704 15.83 3.92 -14.70
CA ALA A 704 16.29 2.53 -14.91
C ALA A 704 17.18 2.00 -13.77
N ALA A 705 17.99 2.88 -13.16
CA ALA A 705 18.84 2.52 -12.03
C ALA A 705 18.17 2.76 -10.65
N ASP A 706 17.17 3.67 -10.58
CA ASP A 706 16.42 4.07 -9.38
C ASP A 706 14.94 3.60 -9.41
N THR A 707 14.42 3.12 -10.55
CA THR A 707 12.99 2.71 -10.80
C THR A 707 12.54 1.39 -10.23
N SER A 708 13.30 0.81 -9.35
CA SER A 708 12.78 -0.34 -8.61
C SER A 708 12.04 0.07 -7.32
N ALA A 709 11.74 1.37 -7.17
CA ALA A 709 10.60 1.82 -6.37
C ALA A 709 9.31 1.28 -7.02
N PRO A 710 8.40 0.61 -6.29
CA PRO A 710 7.12 0.23 -6.86
C PRO A 710 6.38 1.47 -7.35
N SER A 711 5.89 1.37 -8.58
CA SER A 711 4.83 2.21 -9.11
C SER A 711 3.56 2.01 -8.27
N GLY A 712 3.46 2.78 -7.19
CA GLY A 712 2.30 2.78 -6.30
C GLY A 712 2.30 3.91 -5.28
N ALA A 713 3.25 4.86 -5.39
CA ALA A 713 3.28 6.03 -4.52
C ALA A 713 2.00 6.85 -4.71
N THR A 714 1.08 6.70 -3.76
CA THR A 714 -0.03 7.64 -3.56
C THR A 714 0.56 9.04 -3.36
N PRO A 715 -0.15 10.12 -3.75
CA PRO A 715 0.31 11.49 -3.53
C PRO A 715 0.19 11.88 -2.04
N ALA A 716 1.01 11.30 -1.18
CA ALA A 716 1.37 11.75 0.17
C ALA A 716 2.31 10.72 0.83
N GLY A 717 3.63 10.77 0.56
CA GLY A 717 4.73 10.48 1.49
C GLY A 717 4.78 9.23 2.40
N GLU A 718 3.84 8.29 2.34
CA GLU A 718 3.79 7.11 3.22
C GLU A 718 4.21 5.86 2.43
N CYS A 719 5.36 5.28 2.79
CA CYS A 719 5.78 3.99 2.25
C CYS A 719 4.82 2.89 2.71
N THR A 720 4.37 2.08 1.77
CA THR A 720 3.53 0.90 1.97
C THR A 720 4.41 -0.31 2.30
N TRP A 721 4.81 -0.46 3.58
CA TRP A 721 5.48 -1.68 4.06
C TRP A 721 4.51 -2.57 4.84
N SER A 722 4.84 -3.86 4.96
CA SER A 722 4.04 -4.77 5.79
C SER A 722 4.03 -4.31 7.25
N ASP A 723 2.91 -4.51 7.95
CA ASP A 723 2.86 -4.26 9.39
C ASP A 723 3.82 -5.18 10.15
N ILE A 724 4.31 -4.71 11.30
CA ILE A 724 5.09 -5.54 12.21
C ILE A 724 4.11 -6.52 12.87
N PRO A 725 4.33 -7.85 12.74
CA PRO A 725 3.41 -8.82 13.33
C PRO A 725 3.30 -8.64 14.85
N VAL A 726 2.09 -8.62 15.39
CA VAL A 726 1.85 -8.44 16.84
C VAL A 726 2.54 -9.53 17.68
N ASP A 727 2.69 -10.71 17.08
CA ASP A 727 3.20 -11.91 17.74
C ASP A 727 4.71 -12.13 17.51
N CYS A 728 5.42 -11.15 16.90
CA CYS A 728 6.85 -11.26 16.67
C CYS A 728 7.63 -11.08 18.00
N GLY A 729 7.83 -12.20 18.71
CA GLY A 729 8.57 -12.20 19.96
C GLY A 729 10.01 -11.69 19.81
N ALA A 730 10.52 -11.05 20.88
CA ALA A 730 11.91 -10.60 20.94
C ALA A 730 12.88 -11.80 20.86
N GLN A 731 13.90 -11.68 20.02
CA GLN A 731 14.96 -12.68 19.84
C GLN A 731 16.34 -12.00 19.95
N PRO A 732 17.32 -12.65 20.59
CA PRO A 732 18.66 -12.09 20.71
C PRO A 732 19.32 -11.98 19.33
N ARG A 733 20.02 -10.87 19.11
CA ARG A 733 20.86 -10.66 17.93
C ARG A 733 22.09 -11.55 18.01
N GLU A 734 22.45 -12.20 16.90
CA GLU A 734 23.73 -12.89 16.80
C GLU A 734 24.87 -11.87 16.62
N HIS A 735 25.98 -12.12 17.31
CA HIS A 735 27.15 -11.24 17.30
C HIS A 735 28.39 -12.03 16.88
N ILE A 736 29.25 -11.40 16.08
CA ILE A 736 30.60 -11.90 15.83
C ILE A 736 31.42 -11.87 17.12
N SER A 737 32.44 -12.74 17.19
CA SER A 737 33.38 -12.76 18.31
C SER A 737 34.70 -12.13 17.89
N HIS A 738 35.52 -11.68 18.85
CA HIS A 738 36.86 -11.16 18.56
C HIS A 738 37.93 -12.01 19.23
N LEU A 739 39.14 -12.00 18.66
CA LEU A 739 40.33 -12.55 19.30
C LEU A 739 40.62 -11.85 20.63
N ASP A 740 41.23 -12.57 21.57
CA ASP A 740 41.68 -11.97 22.83
C ASP A 740 42.62 -10.78 22.56
N TRP A 741 42.52 -9.72 23.35
CA TRP A 741 43.29 -8.49 23.14
C TRP A 741 44.80 -8.76 23.12
N ALA A 742 45.30 -9.74 23.89
CA ALA A 742 46.72 -10.09 23.92
C ALA A 742 47.19 -10.71 22.59
N VAL A 743 46.30 -11.40 21.88
CA VAL A 743 46.56 -11.93 20.54
C VAL A 743 46.48 -10.80 19.51
N ARG A 744 45.46 -9.93 19.60
CA ARG A 744 45.27 -8.79 18.71
C ARG A 744 46.48 -7.86 18.65
N VAL A 745 47.12 -7.58 19.78
CA VAL A 745 48.32 -6.70 19.82
C VAL A 745 49.61 -7.40 19.38
N ALA A 746 49.63 -8.73 19.32
CA ALA A 746 50.83 -9.51 18.99
C ALA A 746 51.08 -9.64 17.48
N GLY A 747 50.09 -9.32 16.64
CA GLY A 747 50.20 -9.48 15.19
C GLY A 747 49.08 -8.80 14.41
N PHE A 748 48.99 -9.17 13.14
CA PHE A 748 48.00 -8.64 12.18
C PHE A 748 46.98 -9.72 11.76
N GLU A 749 46.81 -10.77 12.58
CA GLU A 749 45.74 -11.75 12.36
C GLU A 749 44.37 -11.05 12.37
N GLU A 750 43.46 -11.51 11.51
CA GLU A 750 42.10 -10.95 11.43
C GLU A 750 41.43 -10.99 12.80
N GLU A 751 41.05 -9.84 13.32
CA GLU A 751 40.66 -9.75 14.73
C GLU A 751 39.26 -10.30 15.02
N SER A 752 38.41 -10.32 14.01
CA SER A 752 37.00 -10.64 14.12
C SER A 752 36.74 -12.02 13.55
N ILE A 753 36.07 -12.88 14.31
CA ILE A 753 35.67 -14.24 13.94
C ILE A 753 34.23 -14.18 13.43
N GLY A 754 34.01 -14.56 12.17
CA GLY A 754 32.70 -14.56 11.52
C GLY A 754 31.67 -15.51 12.17
N LEU A 755 30.41 -15.36 11.78
CA LEU A 755 29.31 -16.22 12.24
C LEU A 755 29.46 -17.66 11.72
N THR A 756 28.98 -18.65 12.49
CA THR A 756 28.76 -19.99 11.93
C THR A 756 27.53 -20.01 11.01
N ALA A 757 27.39 -21.06 10.21
CA ALA A 757 26.21 -21.24 9.35
C ALA A 757 24.89 -21.25 10.13
N GLU A 758 24.87 -21.88 11.30
CA GLU A 758 23.69 -21.94 12.17
C GLU A 758 23.38 -20.58 12.79
N GLN A 759 24.40 -19.80 13.18
CA GLN A 759 24.21 -18.43 13.66
C GLN A 759 23.66 -17.53 12.56
N ALA A 760 24.24 -17.57 11.37
CA ALA A 760 23.80 -16.77 10.23
C ALA A 760 22.36 -17.08 9.82
N GLN A 761 21.96 -18.35 9.81
CA GLN A 761 20.58 -18.74 9.51
C GLN A 761 19.59 -18.25 10.58
N ARG A 762 19.92 -18.38 11.87
CA ARG A 762 19.07 -17.86 12.97
C ARG A 762 18.92 -16.34 12.91
N GLU A 763 20.01 -15.62 12.64
CA GLU A 763 19.98 -14.17 12.50
C GLU A 763 19.18 -13.73 11.27
N ALA A 764 19.29 -14.45 10.16
CA ALA A 764 18.49 -14.18 8.97
C ALA A 764 16.98 -14.46 9.18
N ASP A 765 16.62 -15.45 9.98
CA ASP A 765 15.23 -15.80 10.31
C ASP A 765 14.51 -14.69 11.09
N ARG A 766 15.24 -13.80 11.77
CA ARG A 766 14.68 -12.61 12.46
C ARG A 766 14.13 -11.55 11.50
N CYS A 767 14.38 -11.63 10.19
CA CYS A 767 13.94 -10.63 9.22
C CYS A 767 12.40 -10.51 9.17
N LEU A 768 11.88 -9.28 9.23
CA LEU A 768 10.43 -9.00 9.21
C LEU A 768 9.78 -9.05 7.82
N ASN A 769 10.56 -9.22 6.73
CA ASN A 769 10.06 -9.23 5.36
C ASN A 769 9.22 -7.99 4.98
N CYS A 770 9.74 -6.79 5.28
CA CYS A 770 9.03 -5.51 5.11
C CYS A 770 8.40 -5.30 3.72
N GLY A 771 9.04 -5.80 2.65
CA GLY A 771 8.54 -5.70 1.28
C GLY A 771 7.63 -6.85 0.82
N VAL A 772 7.29 -7.79 1.72
CA VAL A 772 6.66 -9.10 1.42
C VAL A 772 7.53 -9.91 0.46
N CYS A 773 7.46 -9.68 -0.86
CA CYS A 773 8.43 -10.27 -1.78
C CYS A 773 9.85 -9.76 -1.49
N SER A 774 10.80 -10.68 -1.29
CA SER A 774 12.22 -10.35 -1.08
C SER A 774 13.02 -10.13 -2.38
N GLU A 775 12.39 -10.26 -3.55
CA GLU A 775 13.06 -10.19 -4.85
C GLU A 775 14.33 -11.08 -4.94
N CYS A 776 14.32 -12.25 -4.30
CA CYS A 776 15.43 -13.21 -4.37
C CYS A 776 15.58 -13.92 -5.72
N MET A 777 14.62 -13.71 -6.64
CA MET A 777 14.58 -14.23 -8.01
C MET A 777 14.60 -15.75 -8.19
N GLU A 778 14.57 -16.54 -7.11
CA GLU A 778 14.52 -18.00 -7.17
C GLU A 778 13.27 -18.53 -7.89
N CYS A 779 12.14 -17.83 -7.74
CA CYS A 779 10.90 -18.17 -8.44
C CYS A 779 11.06 -18.06 -9.97
N VAL A 780 11.84 -17.08 -10.47
CA VAL A 780 12.13 -16.89 -11.90
C VAL A 780 12.93 -18.07 -12.43
N LYS A 781 13.97 -18.50 -11.71
CA LYS A 781 14.86 -19.60 -12.12
C LYS A 781 14.12 -20.93 -12.32
N VAL A 782 13.13 -21.22 -11.48
CA VAL A 782 12.35 -22.48 -11.56
C VAL A 782 11.14 -22.40 -12.51
N CYS A 783 10.84 -21.23 -13.07
CA CYS A 783 9.68 -21.05 -13.94
C CYS A 783 10.00 -21.43 -15.39
N GLU A 784 9.81 -22.71 -15.74
CA GLU A 784 10.06 -23.21 -17.10
C GLU A 784 9.24 -22.49 -18.19
N ALA A 785 8.04 -22.01 -17.84
CA ALA A 785 7.17 -21.27 -18.76
C ALA A 785 7.64 -19.82 -19.00
N ASN A 786 8.62 -19.31 -18.24
CA ASN A 786 9.06 -17.91 -18.27
C ASN A 786 7.91 -16.90 -18.07
N ALA A 787 6.97 -17.25 -17.19
CA ALA A 787 5.77 -16.44 -16.93
C ALA A 787 6.01 -15.31 -15.93
N ILE A 788 7.02 -15.42 -15.05
CA ILE A 788 7.25 -14.43 -13.98
C ILE A 788 7.98 -13.21 -14.54
N ASP A 789 7.48 -12.02 -14.20
CA ASP A 789 8.01 -10.74 -14.65
C ASP A 789 7.85 -9.67 -13.56
N HIS A 790 8.93 -9.45 -12.80
CA HIS A 790 8.98 -8.46 -11.71
C HIS A 790 8.94 -7.00 -12.19
N SER A 791 9.03 -6.75 -13.51
CA SER A 791 9.02 -5.41 -14.09
C SER A 791 7.62 -4.91 -14.46
N GLN A 792 6.59 -5.75 -14.36
CA GLN A 792 5.20 -5.37 -14.65
C GLN A 792 4.78 -4.13 -13.84
N GLN A 793 4.11 -3.21 -14.53
CA GLN A 793 3.57 -1.98 -13.98
C GLN A 793 2.03 -2.07 -13.93
N PRO A 794 1.35 -1.31 -13.06
CA PRO A 794 -0.09 -1.17 -13.12
C PRO A 794 -0.51 -0.58 -14.46
N GLU A 795 -1.64 -1.06 -14.98
CA GLU A 795 -2.22 -0.64 -16.25
C GLU A 795 -3.55 0.06 -16.00
N GLU A 796 -3.71 1.29 -16.48
CA GLU A 796 -5.00 1.99 -16.50
C GLU A 796 -5.71 1.73 -17.83
N ILE A 797 -6.97 1.29 -17.74
CA ILE A 797 -7.80 0.92 -18.89
C ILE A 797 -9.10 1.70 -18.81
N GLU A 798 -9.52 2.32 -19.91
CA GLU A 798 -10.86 2.92 -20.03
C GLU A 798 -11.83 1.93 -20.70
N VAL A 799 -12.97 1.69 -20.06
CA VAL A 799 -14.04 0.81 -20.56
C VAL A 799 -15.35 1.59 -20.66
N LYS A 800 -16.02 1.48 -21.82
CA LYS A 800 -17.33 2.09 -22.04
C LYS A 800 -18.44 1.07 -21.82
N VAL A 801 -19.43 1.41 -21.01
CA VAL A 801 -20.56 0.52 -20.68
C VAL A 801 -21.88 1.29 -20.58
N GLY A 802 -23.00 0.62 -20.83
CA GLY A 802 -24.33 1.22 -20.74
C GLY A 802 -24.91 1.22 -19.33
N SER A 803 -24.51 0.24 -18.52
CA SER A 803 -24.96 0.11 -17.14
C SER A 803 -23.94 -0.63 -16.28
N ILE A 804 -24.08 -0.47 -14.97
CA ILE A 804 -23.14 -0.98 -13.96
C ILE A 804 -23.94 -1.75 -12.89
N ILE A 805 -23.44 -2.92 -12.48
CA ILE A 805 -23.98 -3.70 -11.36
C ILE A 805 -22.92 -3.75 -10.25
N LEU A 806 -23.26 -3.22 -9.07
CA LEU A 806 -22.42 -3.30 -7.89
C LEU A 806 -22.72 -4.57 -7.10
N ALA A 807 -21.68 -5.39 -6.91
CA ALA A 807 -21.73 -6.71 -6.28
C ALA A 807 -20.53 -6.93 -5.33
N THR A 808 -20.11 -5.89 -4.62
CA THR A 808 -18.83 -5.84 -3.87
C THR A 808 -18.78 -6.68 -2.59
N GLY A 809 -19.88 -7.35 -2.23
CA GLY A 809 -19.93 -8.25 -1.08
C GLY A 809 -20.02 -7.52 0.27
N TYR A 810 -19.33 -8.06 1.27
CA TYR A 810 -19.38 -7.62 2.67
C TYR A 810 -18.06 -7.91 3.37
N ASP A 811 -17.86 -7.37 4.58
CA ASP A 811 -16.80 -7.79 5.50
C ASP A 811 -17.43 -8.40 6.77
N LEU A 812 -16.72 -9.30 7.44
CA LEU A 812 -17.10 -9.81 8.75
C LEU A 812 -16.61 -8.83 9.83
N LEU A 813 -17.45 -8.54 10.83
CA LEU A 813 -17.05 -7.72 11.97
C LEU A 813 -15.91 -8.41 12.74
N ASP A 814 -14.81 -7.68 12.92
CA ASP A 814 -13.72 -8.04 13.83
C ASP A 814 -14.20 -7.93 15.29
N PRO A 815 -14.30 -9.06 16.04
CA PRO A 815 -14.78 -9.04 17.42
C PRO A 815 -13.68 -8.69 18.43
N THR A 816 -12.45 -8.35 18.02
CA THR A 816 -11.34 -7.95 18.92
C THR A 816 -11.72 -6.85 19.92
N PRO A 817 -12.50 -5.81 19.56
CA PRO A 817 -12.95 -4.80 20.53
C PRO A 817 -13.88 -5.36 21.63
N MET A 818 -14.55 -6.50 21.39
CA MET A 818 -15.45 -7.17 22.34
C MET A 818 -14.69 -8.06 23.32
N LYS A 819 -13.90 -7.44 24.19
CA LYS A 819 -12.99 -8.12 25.14
C LYS A 819 -13.67 -9.21 25.97
N GLN A 820 -14.97 -9.09 26.25
CA GLN A 820 -15.74 -10.08 27.01
C GLN A 820 -15.84 -11.45 26.33
N TYR A 821 -15.65 -11.54 25.01
CA TYR A 821 -15.66 -12.80 24.28
C TYR A 821 -14.28 -13.42 24.12
N GLY A 822 -13.21 -12.70 24.47
CA GLY A 822 -11.85 -13.22 24.51
C GLY A 822 -11.24 -13.56 23.15
N TYR A 823 -11.81 -13.11 22.03
CA TYR A 823 -11.21 -13.26 20.71
C TYR A 823 -9.82 -12.59 20.65
N GLY A 824 -8.85 -13.21 19.98
CA GLY A 824 -7.44 -12.81 19.95
C GLY A 824 -6.66 -13.06 21.25
N ARG A 825 -7.33 -13.19 22.41
CA ARG A 825 -6.70 -13.49 23.71
C ARG A 825 -6.76 -14.97 24.07
N LEU A 826 -7.87 -15.63 23.79
CA LEU A 826 -8.14 -17.03 24.12
C LEU A 826 -7.96 -17.88 22.85
N PRO A 827 -7.10 -18.92 22.87
CA PRO A 827 -6.61 -19.58 21.65
C PRO A 827 -7.68 -20.37 20.88
N ASN A 828 -8.75 -20.79 21.55
CA ASN A 828 -9.82 -21.63 20.98
C ASN A 828 -11.16 -20.89 20.85
N VAL A 829 -11.10 -19.56 20.70
CA VAL A 829 -12.23 -18.71 20.33
C VAL A 829 -12.06 -18.30 18.88
N PHE A 830 -12.95 -18.78 18.00
CA PHE A 830 -12.87 -18.55 16.56
C PHE A 830 -14.03 -17.70 16.05
N THR A 831 -13.82 -16.90 15.00
CA THR A 831 -14.91 -16.32 14.23
C THR A 831 -15.63 -17.37 13.39
N SER A 832 -16.81 -17.03 12.88
CA SER A 832 -17.56 -17.91 11.99
C SER A 832 -16.81 -18.23 10.69
N LEU A 833 -16.00 -17.32 10.16
CA LEU A 833 -15.26 -17.54 8.91
C LEU A 833 -13.99 -18.36 9.15
N GLU A 834 -13.28 -18.13 10.25
CA GLU A 834 -12.18 -19.01 10.70
C GLU A 834 -12.67 -20.47 10.87
N PHE A 835 -13.83 -20.66 11.50
CA PHE A 835 -14.43 -21.98 11.66
C PHE A 835 -14.75 -22.64 10.30
N GLU A 836 -15.21 -21.88 9.30
CA GLU A 836 -15.41 -22.40 7.94
C GLU A 836 -14.11 -22.92 7.36
N ARG A 837 -13.01 -22.17 7.54
CA ARG A 837 -11.69 -22.58 7.05
C ARG A 837 -11.22 -23.86 7.75
N LEU A 838 -11.41 -24.00 9.07
CA LEU A 838 -11.11 -25.25 9.79
C LEU A 838 -11.96 -26.44 9.31
N SER A 839 -13.23 -26.21 8.95
CA SER A 839 -14.11 -27.26 8.43
C SER A 839 -13.80 -27.62 6.97
N ASN A 840 -13.29 -26.69 6.17
CA ASN A 840 -13.14 -26.86 4.73
C ASN A 840 -12.01 -27.85 4.39
N ALA A 841 -12.28 -28.77 3.45
CA ALA A 841 -11.33 -29.79 3.01
C ALA A 841 -10.01 -29.23 2.43
N THR A 842 -10.05 -28.04 1.82
CA THR A 842 -8.85 -27.31 1.34
C THR A 842 -8.41 -26.21 2.30
N GLY A 843 -8.91 -26.22 3.53
CA GLY A 843 -8.49 -25.33 4.59
C GLY A 843 -7.26 -25.83 5.37
N PRO A 844 -6.80 -25.06 6.36
CA PRO A 844 -5.53 -25.28 7.05
C PRO A 844 -5.43 -26.64 7.76
N THR A 845 -6.55 -27.23 8.17
CA THR A 845 -6.61 -28.51 8.89
C THR A 845 -7.08 -29.68 8.02
N GLY A 846 -7.15 -29.49 6.69
CA GLY A 846 -7.60 -30.53 5.75
C GLY A 846 -9.03 -30.99 5.99
N GLY A 847 -9.89 -30.09 6.47
CA GLY A 847 -11.29 -30.32 6.78
C GLY A 847 -11.58 -30.98 8.12
N LYS A 848 -10.58 -31.11 8.99
CA LYS A 848 -10.74 -31.58 10.37
C LYS A 848 -10.98 -30.39 11.29
N ILE A 849 -12.06 -30.42 12.06
CA ILE A 849 -12.34 -29.40 13.07
C ILE A 849 -11.45 -29.68 14.28
N LEU A 850 -10.36 -28.92 14.40
CA LEU A 850 -9.34 -29.06 15.43
C LEU A 850 -9.19 -27.76 16.23
N MET A 851 -8.80 -27.91 17.49
CA MET A 851 -8.43 -26.86 18.42
C MET A 851 -6.91 -26.75 18.51
N ARG A 852 -6.45 -25.58 18.96
CA ARG A 852 -5.07 -25.35 19.35
C ARG A 852 -4.78 -26.06 20.67
N ASP A 853 -3.65 -26.77 20.72
CA ASP A 853 -3.10 -27.33 21.95
C ASP A 853 -2.27 -26.28 22.74
N ALA A 854 -1.59 -26.71 23.80
CA ALA A 854 -0.75 -25.84 24.62
C ALA A 854 0.47 -25.27 23.88
N ALA A 855 0.86 -25.86 22.75
CA ALA A 855 1.91 -25.34 21.88
C ALA A 855 1.36 -24.41 20.78
N GLY A 856 0.04 -24.24 20.69
CA GLY A 856 -0.63 -23.38 19.70
C GLY A 856 -0.99 -24.10 18.40
N GLU A 857 -0.71 -25.40 18.29
CA GLU A 857 -0.87 -26.20 17.07
C GLU A 857 -2.25 -26.85 16.97
N PHE A 858 -2.80 -26.94 15.75
CA PHE A 858 -4.10 -27.58 15.50
C PHE A 858 -3.99 -29.10 15.57
N SER A 859 -4.19 -29.69 16.75
CA SER A 859 -3.96 -31.12 16.98
C SER A 859 -5.09 -31.85 17.69
N LEU A 860 -6.01 -31.14 18.36
CA LEU A 860 -7.01 -31.76 19.24
C LEU A 860 -8.45 -31.56 18.74
N PRO A 861 -9.26 -32.62 18.56
CA PRO A 861 -10.69 -32.45 18.28
C PRO A 861 -11.45 -31.95 19.52
N PRO A 862 -12.42 -31.02 19.39
CA PRO A 862 -13.23 -30.54 20.52
C PRO A 862 -14.21 -31.62 21.00
N LYS A 863 -14.38 -31.78 22.32
CA LYS A 863 -15.44 -32.63 22.91
C LYS A 863 -16.69 -31.82 23.26
N SER A 864 -16.54 -30.53 23.49
CA SER A 864 -17.66 -29.60 23.64
C SER A 864 -17.41 -28.26 22.94
N VAL A 865 -18.45 -27.73 22.28
CA VAL A 865 -18.39 -26.48 21.50
C VAL A 865 -19.55 -25.56 21.90
N ALA A 866 -19.28 -24.28 22.14
CA ALA A 866 -20.30 -23.24 22.24
C ALA A 866 -20.35 -22.41 20.96
N ILE A 867 -21.54 -22.24 20.38
CA ILE A 867 -21.78 -21.38 19.23
C ILE A 867 -22.60 -20.19 19.70
N LEU A 868 -22.05 -18.98 19.53
CA LEU A 868 -22.63 -17.74 20.06
C LEU A 868 -23.23 -16.91 18.93
N HIS A 869 -24.55 -16.69 18.97
CA HIS A 869 -25.25 -15.89 17.98
C HIS A 869 -25.15 -14.41 18.26
N CYS A 870 -25.42 -13.61 17.22
CA CYS A 870 -25.59 -12.16 17.33
C CYS A 870 -24.37 -11.44 17.91
N ILE A 871 -23.15 -11.87 17.54
CA ILE A 871 -21.92 -11.17 17.93
C ILE A 871 -21.81 -9.89 17.08
N GLY A 872 -22.10 -8.74 17.72
CA GLY A 872 -22.13 -7.43 17.08
C GLY A 872 -23.34 -7.14 16.17
N SER A 873 -24.28 -8.08 16.04
CA SER A 873 -25.59 -7.85 15.41
C SER A 873 -26.67 -7.73 16.47
N ARG A 874 -27.71 -6.93 16.20
CA ARG A 874 -28.76 -6.61 17.18
C ARG A 874 -28.14 -6.09 18.49
N ASP A 875 -27.12 -5.27 18.35
CA ASP A 875 -26.32 -4.71 19.43
C ASP A 875 -26.19 -3.20 19.24
N VAL A 876 -26.73 -2.43 20.19
CA VAL A 876 -26.73 -0.96 20.14
C VAL A 876 -25.33 -0.35 20.22
N ASN A 877 -24.33 -1.12 20.68
CA ASN A 877 -22.94 -0.66 20.72
C ASN A 877 -22.20 -0.88 19.39
N TYR A 878 -22.81 -1.65 18.48
CA TYR A 878 -22.27 -2.01 17.18
C TYR A 878 -23.37 -1.86 16.12
N HIS A 879 -23.94 -2.96 15.62
CA HIS A 879 -24.98 -2.92 14.60
C HIS A 879 -26.36 -3.30 15.17
N GLU A 880 -27.33 -2.38 15.09
CA GLU A 880 -28.71 -2.62 15.55
C GLU A 880 -29.49 -3.60 14.66
N TYR A 881 -29.05 -3.79 13.41
CA TYR A 881 -29.68 -4.71 12.46
C TYR A 881 -29.30 -6.18 12.71
N CYS A 882 -30.04 -7.08 12.07
CA CYS A 882 -29.74 -8.51 12.06
C CYS A 882 -28.97 -8.89 10.80
N SER A 883 -27.90 -9.67 10.94
CA SER A 883 -27.12 -10.18 9.80
C SER A 883 -27.83 -11.27 8.97
N ARG A 884 -29.06 -11.63 9.31
CA ARG A 884 -29.97 -12.58 8.62
C ARG A 884 -29.51 -14.04 8.46
N VAL A 885 -28.21 -14.30 8.33
CA VAL A 885 -27.67 -15.63 8.00
C VAL A 885 -27.02 -16.36 9.18
N CYS A 886 -26.71 -15.65 10.26
CA CYS A 886 -25.94 -16.19 11.38
C CYS A 886 -26.60 -17.35 12.12
N CYS A 887 -27.93 -17.33 12.26
CA CYS A 887 -28.64 -18.47 12.82
C CYS A 887 -28.50 -19.71 11.94
N MET A 888 -28.47 -19.56 10.62
CA MET A 888 -28.44 -20.68 9.69
C MET A 888 -27.05 -21.28 9.54
N TYR A 889 -26.00 -20.47 9.45
CA TYR A 889 -24.65 -21.03 9.44
C TYR A 889 -24.28 -21.62 10.82
N ALA A 890 -24.85 -21.13 11.92
CA ALA A 890 -24.67 -21.76 13.24
C ALA A 890 -25.25 -23.18 13.29
N LEU A 891 -26.45 -23.38 12.72
CA LEU A 891 -27.04 -24.71 12.55
C LEU A 891 -26.19 -25.59 11.61
N LYS A 892 -25.64 -24.99 10.55
CA LYS A 892 -24.71 -25.69 9.67
C LYS A 892 -23.47 -26.15 10.44
N TYR A 893 -22.87 -25.29 11.25
CA TYR A 893 -21.70 -25.65 12.07
C TYR A 893 -22.04 -26.73 13.08
N THR A 894 -23.19 -26.62 13.73
CA THR A 894 -23.73 -27.65 14.61
C THR A 894 -23.73 -29.02 13.93
N HIS A 895 -24.32 -29.09 12.73
CA HIS A 895 -24.35 -30.32 11.95
C HIS A 895 -22.95 -30.83 11.60
N LEU A 896 -22.08 -29.95 11.10
CA LEU A 896 -20.72 -30.31 10.68
C LEU A 896 -19.85 -30.80 11.85
N ILE A 897 -20.03 -30.25 13.05
CA ILE A 897 -19.35 -30.73 14.26
C ILE A 897 -19.78 -32.15 14.57
N LYS A 898 -21.10 -32.42 14.55
CA LYS A 898 -21.64 -33.77 14.81
C LYS A 898 -21.18 -34.78 13.76
N GLU A 899 -21.17 -34.39 12.49
CA GLU A 899 -20.78 -35.23 11.37
C GLU A 899 -19.27 -35.54 11.37
N LYS A 900 -18.41 -34.52 11.53
CA LYS A 900 -16.96 -34.65 11.32
C LYS A 900 -16.17 -34.97 12.58
N VAL A 901 -16.63 -34.50 13.74
CA VAL A 901 -15.94 -34.74 15.02
C VAL A 901 -16.51 -35.99 15.70
N GLY A 902 -17.85 -36.09 15.74
CA GLY A 902 -18.56 -37.23 16.31
C GLY A 902 -19.88 -36.82 16.95
N HIS A 903 -20.88 -37.70 16.87
CA HIS A 903 -22.23 -37.42 17.40
C HIS A 903 -22.28 -37.25 18.92
N ASP A 904 -21.29 -37.76 19.64
CA ASP A 904 -21.11 -37.62 21.09
C ASP A 904 -20.58 -36.24 21.51
N THR A 905 -20.05 -35.46 20.57
CA THR A 905 -19.60 -34.08 20.82
C THR A 905 -20.75 -33.23 21.34
N LYS A 906 -20.56 -32.53 22.46
CA LYS A 906 -21.59 -31.67 23.06
C LYS A 906 -21.60 -30.30 22.39
N VAL A 907 -22.67 -29.97 21.67
CA VAL A 907 -22.83 -28.67 21.03
C VAL A 907 -23.87 -27.84 21.78
N TYR A 908 -23.49 -26.62 22.15
CA TYR A 908 -24.34 -25.65 22.84
C TYR A 908 -24.53 -24.42 21.95
N ASP A 909 -25.76 -24.16 21.55
CA ASP A 909 -26.11 -23.05 20.68
C ASP A 909 -26.81 -21.96 21.51
N PHE A 910 -26.17 -20.80 21.64
CA PHE A 910 -26.64 -19.67 22.43
C PHE A 910 -27.27 -18.61 21.54
N TYR A 911 -28.59 -18.41 21.70
CA TYR A 911 -29.38 -17.57 20.80
C TYR A 911 -30.35 -16.64 21.54
N ILE A 912 -30.81 -15.59 20.84
CA ILE A 912 -31.92 -14.73 21.29
C ILE A 912 -33.24 -15.21 20.65
N ASP A 913 -33.23 -15.27 19.31
CA ASP A 913 -34.30 -15.80 18.46
C ASP A 913 -33.68 -16.61 17.32
N MET A 914 -34.25 -17.77 16.99
CA MET A 914 -33.85 -18.55 15.81
C MET A 914 -34.57 -18.00 14.57
N ARG A 915 -33.82 -17.43 13.64
CA ARG A 915 -34.36 -16.79 12.42
C ARG A 915 -34.23 -17.69 11.20
N CYS A 916 -34.98 -18.78 11.20
CA CYS A 916 -34.96 -19.83 10.18
C CYS A 916 -36.10 -19.61 9.15
N PHE A 917 -36.08 -18.51 8.41
CA PHE A 917 -37.23 -18.03 7.63
C PHE A 917 -37.27 -18.48 6.15
N GLY A 918 -36.19 -19.07 5.63
CA GLY A 918 -36.10 -19.57 4.25
C GLY A 918 -36.74 -20.94 4.06
N GLU A 919 -36.90 -21.37 2.81
CA GLU A 919 -37.41 -22.71 2.49
C GLU A 919 -36.46 -23.80 3.02
N GLY A 920 -36.97 -24.73 3.83
CA GLY A 920 -36.18 -25.80 4.44
C GLY A 920 -35.39 -25.39 5.70
N TYR A 921 -35.47 -24.13 6.13
CA TYR A 921 -34.60 -23.61 7.21
C TYR A 921 -35.08 -24.07 8.59
N GLU A 922 -36.39 -24.04 8.83
CA GLU A 922 -37.01 -24.52 10.06
C GLU A 922 -36.88 -26.05 10.19
N GLU A 923 -37.00 -26.77 9.07
CA GLU A 923 -36.76 -28.22 9.01
C GLU A 923 -35.31 -28.55 9.35
N PHE A 924 -34.37 -27.75 8.86
CA PHE A 924 -32.95 -27.90 9.20
C PHE A 924 -32.68 -27.61 10.68
N TYR A 925 -33.34 -26.61 11.27
CA TYR A 925 -33.30 -26.38 12.71
C TYR A 925 -33.78 -27.59 13.51
N ARG A 926 -34.94 -28.16 13.16
CA ARG A 926 -35.47 -29.36 13.83
C ARG A 926 -34.52 -30.55 13.71
N ARG A 927 -33.93 -30.75 12.54
CA ARG A 927 -32.90 -31.78 12.34
C ARG A 927 -31.73 -31.61 13.32
N CYS A 928 -31.22 -30.39 13.50
CA CYS A 928 -30.14 -30.15 14.46
C CYS A 928 -30.57 -30.39 15.92
N GLN A 929 -31.86 -30.22 16.26
CA GLN A 929 -32.40 -30.61 17.56
C GLN A 929 -32.41 -32.13 17.72
N GLU A 930 -32.82 -32.86 16.68
CA GLU A 930 -32.82 -34.34 16.66
C GLU A 930 -31.41 -34.93 16.72
N GLU A 931 -30.41 -34.23 16.21
CA GLU A 931 -28.98 -34.57 16.30
C GLU A 931 -28.39 -34.38 17.72
N GLY A 932 -29.18 -33.92 18.68
CA GLY A 932 -28.81 -33.85 20.10
C GLY A 932 -28.04 -32.58 20.48
N THR A 933 -28.33 -31.46 19.80
CA THR A 933 -27.76 -30.15 20.12
C THR A 933 -28.56 -29.46 21.23
N THR A 934 -27.87 -28.78 22.15
CA THR A 934 -28.51 -28.04 23.24
C THR A 934 -28.69 -26.58 22.84
N PHE A 935 -29.94 -26.18 22.59
CA PHE A 935 -30.27 -24.78 22.32
C PHE A 935 -30.60 -24.04 23.62
N ILE A 936 -29.84 -22.99 23.91
CA ILE A 936 -29.97 -22.16 25.10
C ILE A 936 -30.42 -20.77 24.68
N ARG A 937 -31.63 -20.38 25.10
CA ARG A 937 -32.15 -19.04 24.82
C ARG A 937 -31.55 -18.03 25.79
N GLY A 938 -30.38 -17.51 25.44
CA GLY A 938 -29.64 -16.52 26.21
C GLY A 938 -28.44 -16.00 25.44
N LYS A 939 -28.28 -14.66 25.37
CA LYS A 939 -27.03 -14.06 24.86
C LYS A 939 -25.93 -14.30 25.88
N VAL A 940 -24.79 -14.83 25.43
CA VAL A 940 -23.62 -15.01 26.30
C VAL A 940 -23.10 -13.64 26.72
N ALA A 941 -22.90 -13.47 28.02
CA ALA A 941 -22.36 -12.27 28.62
C ALA A 941 -20.83 -12.22 28.55
N GLU A 942 -20.17 -13.36 28.76
CA GLU A 942 -18.71 -13.45 28.83
C GLU A 942 -18.22 -14.88 28.52
N ILE A 943 -17.04 -14.99 27.90
CA ILE A 943 -16.22 -16.20 27.85
C ILE A 943 -15.08 -16.06 28.86
N SER A 944 -15.07 -16.92 29.87
CA SER A 944 -14.06 -16.90 30.93
C SER A 944 -13.12 -18.10 30.83
N ASP A 945 -11.85 -17.90 31.19
CA ASP A 945 -10.84 -18.95 31.42
C ASP A 945 -10.71 -19.29 32.92
N GLN A 946 -11.51 -18.66 33.78
CA GLN A 946 -11.47 -18.83 35.24
C GLN A 946 -12.43 -19.93 35.70
N ALA A 947 -11.86 -21.07 36.08
CA ALA A 947 -12.60 -22.21 36.61
C ALA A 947 -13.12 -21.93 38.04
N GLN A 948 -14.40 -22.22 38.28
CA GLN A 948 -15.07 -22.17 39.58
C GLN A 948 -15.50 -23.56 40.07
N SER A 949 -15.31 -24.59 39.26
CA SER A 949 -15.58 -25.99 39.62
C SER A 949 -14.55 -26.92 38.97
N PRO A 950 -14.38 -28.16 39.47
CA PRO A 950 -13.47 -29.14 38.86
C PRO A 950 -13.81 -29.48 37.40
N GLU A 951 -15.07 -29.32 36.98
CA GLU A 951 -15.51 -29.59 35.60
C GLU A 951 -15.11 -28.48 34.61
N GLU A 952 -14.76 -27.29 35.13
CA GLU A 952 -14.35 -26.12 34.34
C GLU A 952 -12.82 -26.02 34.19
N GLU A 953 -12.06 -26.83 34.93
CA GLU A 953 -10.60 -26.77 34.92
C GLU A 953 -10.03 -27.08 33.52
N GLY A 954 -9.24 -26.15 32.98
CA GLY A 954 -8.64 -26.25 31.64
C GLY A 954 -9.61 -26.04 30.47
N LYS A 955 -10.84 -25.53 30.71
CA LYS A 955 -11.85 -25.26 29.67
C LYS A 955 -12.20 -23.78 29.57
N LEU A 956 -12.78 -23.40 28.44
CA LEU A 956 -13.47 -22.12 28.26
C LEU A 956 -14.86 -22.20 28.91
N VAL A 957 -15.32 -21.15 29.57
CA VAL A 957 -16.63 -21.14 30.25
C VAL A 957 -17.52 -20.08 29.64
N ALA A 958 -18.59 -20.51 28.96
CA ALA A 958 -19.62 -19.61 28.45
C ALA A 958 -20.61 -19.25 29.57
N ILE A 959 -20.67 -17.96 29.92
CA ILE A 959 -21.52 -17.44 30.99
C ILE A 959 -22.73 -16.74 30.37
N ALA A 960 -23.93 -17.26 30.61
CA ALA A 960 -25.17 -16.72 30.06
C ALA A 960 -26.32 -16.83 31.08
N GLU A 961 -27.44 -16.19 30.77
CA GLU A 961 -28.72 -16.47 31.42
C GLU A 961 -29.58 -17.31 30.46
N ASP A 962 -30.04 -18.48 30.90
CA ASP A 962 -31.14 -19.16 30.21
C ASP A 962 -32.44 -18.45 30.58
N THR A 963 -32.94 -17.67 29.62
CA THR A 963 -34.13 -16.84 29.81
C THR A 963 -35.42 -17.66 29.90
N LEU A 964 -35.42 -18.92 29.44
CA LEU A 964 -36.58 -19.81 29.58
C LEU A 964 -36.63 -20.43 30.97
N LEU A 965 -35.47 -20.63 31.61
CA LEU A 965 -35.36 -21.16 32.97
C LEU A 965 -35.22 -20.07 34.05
N GLY A 966 -34.92 -18.83 33.67
CA GLY A 966 -34.61 -17.72 34.59
C GLY A 966 -33.37 -18.00 35.45
N LYS A 967 -32.37 -18.69 34.89
CA LYS A 967 -31.18 -19.16 35.61
C LYS A 967 -29.91 -18.73 34.92
N ARG A 968 -28.94 -18.27 35.73
CA ARG A 968 -27.56 -18.10 35.26
C ARG A 968 -26.92 -19.46 35.03
N LEU A 969 -26.31 -19.63 33.86
CA LEU A 969 -25.56 -20.80 33.44
C LEU A 969 -24.07 -20.47 33.32
N ARG A 970 -23.25 -21.46 33.62
CA ARG A 970 -21.82 -21.53 33.31
C ARG A 970 -21.59 -22.84 32.57
N VAL A 971 -21.25 -22.77 31.29
CA VAL A 971 -21.15 -23.95 30.43
C VAL A 971 -19.69 -24.16 30.01
N PRO A 972 -18.99 -25.17 30.55
CA PRO A 972 -17.61 -25.47 30.17
C PRO A 972 -17.53 -26.12 28.77
N VAL A 973 -16.77 -25.50 27.88
CA VAL A 973 -16.56 -25.90 26.49
C VAL A 973 -15.08 -25.89 26.13
N ASP A 974 -14.70 -26.70 25.14
CA ASP A 974 -13.32 -26.75 24.67
C ASP A 974 -13.09 -25.70 23.57
N MET A 975 -14.12 -25.40 22.77
CA MET A 975 -14.09 -24.44 21.65
C MET A 975 -15.28 -23.48 21.71
N VAL A 976 -15.07 -22.23 21.30
CA VAL A 976 -16.12 -21.22 21.10
C VAL A 976 -16.11 -20.73 19.66
N VAL A 977 -17.28 -20.63 19.03
CA VAL A 977 -17.46 -20.05 17.70
C VAL A 977 -18.33 -18.80 17.80
N LEU A 978 -17.82 -17.68 17.32
CA LEU A 978 -18.46 -16.37 17.33
C LEU A 978 -19.15 -16.13 15.99
N CYS A 979 -20.49 -16.08 16.00
CA CYS A 979 -21.27 -15.73 14.82
C CYS A 979 -21.31 -14.21 14.66
N SER A 980 -20.19 -13.66 14.17
CA SER A 980 -19.95 -12.22 13.96
C SER A 980 -20.90 -11.59 12.93
N ALA A 981 -21.14 -10.30 13.09
CA ALA A 981 -21.99 -9.53 12.20
C ALA A 981 -21.40 -9.43 10.79
N ILE A 982 -22.27 -9.51 9.78
CA ILE A 982 -21.99 -9.03 8.43
C ILE A 982 -22.10 -7.51 8.46
N GLN A 983 -21.09 -6.82 7.93
CA GLN A 983 -21.10 -5.38 7.78
C GLN A 983 -20.71 -4.98 6.35
N ALA A 984 -21.04 -3.75 5.98
CA ALA A 984 -20.60 -3.21 4.71
C ALA A 984 -19.07 -3.22 4.63
N ARG A 985 -18.55 -3.36 3.40
CA ARG A 985 -17.12 -3.30 3.14
C ARG A 985 -16.53 -2.00 3.71
N SER A 986 -15.33 -2.05 4.27
CA SER A 986 -14.63 -0.85 4.74
C SER A 986 -14.50 0.25 3.67
N SER A 987 -14.44 -0.16 2.40
CA SER A 987 -14.40 0.72 1.21
C SER A 987 -15.76 1.16 0.67
N ALA A 988 -16.89 0.77 1.29
CA ALA A 988 -18.23 1.03 0.75
C ALA A 988 -18.52 2.52 0.52
N VAL A 989 -18.02 3.40 1.38
CA VAL A 989 -18.18 4.86 1.24
C VAL A 989 -17.45 5.38 0.00
N ASP A 990 -16.21 4.94 -0.23
CA ASP A 990 -15.43 5.39 -1.38
C ASP A 990 -15.98 4.81 -2.69
N VAL A 991 -16.39 3.54 -2.68
CA VAL A 991 -17.13 2.95 -3.81
C VAL A 991 -18.43 3.72 -4.06
N GLY A 992 -19.19 4.06 -3.01
CA GLY A 992 -20.40 4.87 -3.12
C GLY A 992 -20.14 6.23 -3.78
N ARG A 993 -19.02 6.88 -3.46
CA ARG A 993 -18.58 8.13 -4.11
C ARG A 993 -18.26 7.92 -5.59
N ILE A 994 -17.46 6.90 -5.92
CA ILE A 994 -17.04 6.59 -7.30
C ILE A 994 -18.26 6.34 -8.20
N PHE A 995 -19.23 5.56 -7.74
CA PHE A 995 -20.41 5.18 -8.54
C PHE A 995 -21.63 6.11 -8.33
N GLY A 996 -21.53 7.13 -7.48
CA GLY A 996 -22.63 8.02 -7.14
C GLY A 996 -23.80 7.31 -6.43
N VAL A 997 -23.52 6.31 -5.59
CA VAL A 997 -24.54 5.53 -4.86
C VAL A 997 -24.58 5.95 -3.40
N ASN A 998 -25.80 6.17 -2.89
CA ASN A 998 -26.02 6.57 -1.50
C ASN A 998 -25.81 5.39 -0.54
N ILE A 999 -25.40 5.71 0.69
CA ILE A 999 -25.22 4.75 1.78
C ILE A 999 -26.40 4.88 2.76
N GLY A 1000 -26.97 3.74 3.16
CA GLY A 1000 -28.02 3.65 4.16
C GLY A 1000 -27.50 3.90 5.58
N ALA A 1001 -28.41 4.07 6.53
CA ALA A 1001 -28.05 4.24 7.95
C ALA A 1001 -27.38 2.99 8.56
N ASP A 1002 -27.53 1.83 7.92
CA ASP A 1002 -26.89 0.57 8.25
C ASP A 1002 -25.50 0.39 7.62
N GLY A 1003 -25.04 1.36 6.83
CA GLY A 1003 -23.74 1.36 6.17
C GLY A 1003 -23.68 0.67 4.80
N PHE A 1004 -24.76 0.02 4.36
CA PHE A 1004 -24.83 -0.65 3.05
C PHE A 1004 -25.29 0.31 1.94
N PHE A 1005 -25.19 -0.11 0.67
CA PHE A 1005 -25.73 0.67 -0.44
C PHE A 1005 -27.25 0.75 -0.39
N LEU A 1006 -27.77 1.97 -0.54
CA LEU A 1006 -29.19 2.26 -0.45
C LEU A 1006 -29.88 2.05 -1.81
N GLU A 1007 -30.88 1.17 -1.83
CA GLU A 1007 -31.75 1.02 -2.99
C GLU A 1007 -32.69 2.22 -3.21
N GLU A 1008 -33.24 2.35 -4.41
CA GLU A 1008 -34.22 3.39 -4.77
C GLU A 1008 -35.50 3.25 -3.92
N HIS A 1009 -35.99 2.03 -3.77
CA HIS A 1009 -37.12 1.72 -2.90
C HIS A 1009 -37.12 0.23 -2.50
N PRO A 1010 -37.34 -0.12 -1.21
CA PRO A 1010 -37.28 -1.51 -0.70
C PRO A 1010 -38.20 -2.55 -1.36
N LYS A 1011 -39.09 -2.15 -2.27
CA LYS A 1011 -40.15 -2.99 -2.87
C LYS A 1011 -40.36 -2.68 -4.34
N LEU A 1012 -40.43 -1.40 -4.70
CA LEU A 1012 -40.68 -0.96 -6.08
C LEU A 1012 -39.41 -0.92 -6.93
N GLY A 1013 -38.25 -0.68 -6.31
CA GLY A 1013 -36.95 -0.65 -6.97
C GLY A 1013 -35.84 -1.21 -6.07
N PRO A 1014 -35.95 -2.46 -5.60
CA PRO A 1014 -35.00 -3.03 -4.63
C PRO A 1014 -33.60 -3.29 -5.21
N LEU A 1015 -33.48 -3.17 -6.54
CA LEU A 1015 -32.23 -3.38 -7.28
C LEU A 1015 -31.69 -2.08 -7.88
N ASN A 1016 -32.53 -1.05 -7.95
CA ASN A 1016 -32.14 0.23 -8.52
C ASN A 1016 -31.45 1.07 -7.45
N THR A 1017 -30.59 1.99 -7.87
CA THR A 1017 -30.08 3.06 -7.01
C THR A 1017 -30.75 4.38 -7.38
N ALA A 1018 -30.45 5.45 -6.63
CA ALA A 1018 -30.83 6.80 -7.03
C ALA A 1018 -30.12 7.25 -8.33
N THR A 1019 -29.04 6.56 -8.73
CA THR A 1019 -28.29 6.82 -9.95
C THR A 1019 -28.79 5.88 -11.05
N ASP A 1020 -29.54 6.45 -11.99
CA ASP A 1020 -30.09 5.74 -13.14
C ASP A 1020 -29.00 4.96 -13.89
N GLY A 1021 -29.19 3.66 -14.12
CA GLY A 1021 -28.22 2.81 -14.83
C GLY A 1021 -27.18 2.12 -13.94
N VAL A 1022 -27.18 2.40 -12.63
CA VAL A 1022 -26.38 1.69 -11.62
C VAL A 1022 -27.31 0.86 -10.73
N PHE A 1023 -27.05 -0.45 -10.67
CA PHE A 1023 -27.85 -1.45 -9.97
C PHE A 1023 -27.07 -2.12 -8.83
N LEU A 1024 -27.80 -2.72 -7.88
CA LEU A 1024 -27.23 -3.43 -6.73
C LEU A 1024 -27.54 -4.93 -6.80
N ALA A 1025 -26.55 -5.76 -6.47
CA ALA A 1025 -26.70 -7.20 -6.35
C ALA A 1025 -25.91 -7.77 -5.17
N GLY A 1026 -26.56 -8.57 -4.34
CA GLY A 1026 -25.94 -9.29 -3.24
C GLY A 1026 -25.77 -8.48 -1.96
N VAL A 1027 -24.80 -8.90 -1.15
CA VAL A 1027 -24.70 -8.47 0.25
C VAL A 1027 -24.32 -7.00 0.42
N CYS A 1028 -23.75 -6.37 -0.61
CA CYS A 1028 -23.41 -4.94 -0.58
C CYS A 1028 -24.63 -4.03 -0.40
N GLN A 1029 -25.85 -4.52 -0.64
CA GLN A 1029 -27.11 -3.82 -0.36
C GLN A 1029 -27.69 -4.11 1.03
N SER A 1030 -27.49 -5.31 1.56
CA SER A 1030 -27.91 -5.71 2.92
C SER A 1030 -27.49 -7.16 3.21
N PRO A 1031 -27.40 -7.58 4.49
CA PRO A 1031 -27.14 -8.98 4.85
C PRO A 1031 -28.17 -9.94 4.24
N LYS A 1032 -27.71 -11.00 3.56
CA LYS A 1032 -28.55 -12.01 2.91
C LYS A 1032 -27.77 -13.30 2.63
N ASP A 1033 -28.48 -14.39 2.39
CA ASP A 1033 -27.89 -15.68 2.06
C ASP A 1033 -27.62 -15.84 0.55
N ILE A 1034 -27.09 -17.01 0.17
CA ILE A 1034 -26.69 -17.31 -1.21
C ILE A 1034 -27.92 -17.33 -2.15
N PRO A 1035 -29.04 -18.02 -1.84
CA PRO A 1035 -30.22 -17.99 -2.71
C PRO A 1035 -30.77 -16.59 -2.97
N ASP A 1036 -30.96 -15.77 -1.92
CA ASP A 1036 -31.41 -14.39 -2.06
C ASP A 1036 -30.44 -13.58 -2.92
N THR A 1037 -29.13 -13.80 -2.73
CA THR A 1037 -28.06 -13.13 -3.48
C THR A 1037 -28.09 -13.47 -4.97
N VAL A 1038 -28.22 -14.75 -5.31
CA VAL A 1038 -28.31 -15.24 -6.69
C VAL A 1038 -29.57 -14.70 -7.37
N ALA A 1039 -30.72 -14.72 -6.69
CA ALA A 1039 -31.96 -14.14 -7.21
C ALA A 1039 -31.84 -12.63 -7.46
N GLN A 1040 -31.19 -11.89 -6.55
CA GLN A 1040 -30.95 -10.47 -6.71
C GLN A 1040 -30.03 -10.17 -7.91
N ALA A 1041 -28.98 -10.97 -8.09
CA ALA A 1041 -28.06 -10.85 -9.22
C ALA A 1041 -28.75 -11.03 -10.57
N SER A 1042 -29.57 -12.07 -10.72
CA SER A 1042 -30.36 -12.29 -11.93
C SER A 1042 -31.36 -11.16 -12.18
N GLY A 1043 -31.97 -10.62 -11.12
CA GLY A 1043 -32.82 -9.44 -11.23
C GLY A 1043 -32.07 -8.20 -11.72
N ALA A 1044 -30.86 -7.97 -11.22
CA ALA A 1044 -30.02 -6.83 -11.61
C ALA A 1044 -29.55 -6.98 -13.07
N ALA A 1045 -29.13 -8.18 -13.46
CA ALA A 1045 -28.82 -8.52 -14.85
C ALA A 1045 -30.03 -8.25 -15.77
N ALA A 1046 -31.24 -8.68 -15.40
CA ALA A 1046 -32.44 -8.41 -16.19
C ALA A 1046 -32.74 -6.91 -16.34
N LYS A 1047 -32.49 -6.09 -15.31
CA LYS A 1047 -32.63 -4.62 -15.39
C LYS A 1047 -31.61 -4.00 -16.33
N ALA A 1048 -30.34 -4.39 -16.21
CA ALA A 1048 -29.27 -3.93 -17.09
C ALA A 1048 -29.52 -4.33 -18.56
N LEU A 1049 -29.88 -5.59 -18.80
CA LEU A 1049 -30.23 -6.11 -20.12
C LEU A 1049 -31.45 -5.43 -20.72
N SER A 1050 -32.45 -5.07 -19.91
CA SER A 1050 -33.60 -4.29 -20.40
C SER A 1050 -33.20 -2.91 -20.90
N LEU A 1051 -32.11 -2.30 -20.40
CA LEU A 1051 -31.59 -1.04 -20.94
C LEU A 1051 -30.81 -1.31 -22.23
N ALA A 1052 -29.89 -2.28 -22.21
CA ALA A 1052 -29.07 -2.64 -23.37
C ALA A 1052 -29.92 -3.06 -24.58
N THR A 1053 -30.95 -3.89 -24.37
CA THR A 1053 -31.83 -4.39 -25.43
C THR A 1053 -32.73 -3.31 -26.03
N ARG A 1054 -33.16 -2.32 -25.22
CA ARG A 1054 -33.93 -1.18 -25.75
C ARG A 1054 -33.09 -0.32 -26.69
N GLY A 1055 -31.78 -0.23 -26.44
CA GLY A 1055 -30.84 0.54 -27.26
C GLY A 1055 -30.99 2.06 -27.15
N HIS A 1056 -32.05 2.56 -26.50
CA HIS A 1056 -32.26 3.98 -26.21
C HIS A 1056 -32.90 4.17 -24.83
N VAL A 1057 -32.64 5.32 -24.20
CA VAL A 1057 -33.25 5.72 -22.94
C VAL A 1057 -33.61 7.20 -22.96
N ALA A 1058 -34.72 7.56 -22.32
CA ALA A 1058 -35.12 8.95 -22.15
C ALA A 1058 -34.35 9.57 -20.98
N VAL A 1059 -33.60 10.63 -21.23
CA VAL A 1059 -32.88 11.40 -20.20
C VAL A 1059 -33.79 12.52 -19.67
N PRO A 1060 -33.80 12.80 -18.35
CA PRO A 1060 -34.57 13.91 -17.80
C PRO A 1060 -34.22 15.24 -18.46
N SER A 1061 -35.23 16.04 -18.78
CA SER A 1061 -35.08 17.37 -19.39
C SER A 1061 -34.88 18.49 -18.38
N ALA A 1062 -34.91 18.18 -17.08
CA ALA A 1062 -34.68 19.11 -15.98
C ALA A 1062 -33.17 19.36 -15.78
N ILE A 1063 -32.50 19.78 -16.85
CA ILE A 1063 -31.05 20.02 -16.90
C ILE A 1063 -30.73 21.51 -16.79
N SER A 1064 -29.48 21.83 -16.53
CA SER A 1064 -29.00 23.20 -16.59
C SER A 1064 -28.89 23.67 -18.04
N TRP A 1065 -29.21 24.94 -18.27
CA TRP A 1065 -28.95 25.65 -19.52
C TRP A 1065 -28.33 27.01 -19.19
N ILE A 1066 -27.56 27.56 -20.12
CA ILE A 1066 -26.93 28.87 -19.97
C ILE A 1066 -27.45 29.76 -21.08
N ASP A 1067 -28.12 30.85 -20.70
CA ASP A 1067 -28.62 31.84 -21.65
C ASP A 1067 -27.45 32.60 -22.29
N PRO A 1068 -27.20 32.43 -23.60
CA PRO A 1068 -26.08 33.10 -24.26
C PRO A 1068 -26.25 34.63 -24.33
N ASP A 1069 -27.47 35.15 -24.21
CA ASP A 1069 -27.73 36.59 -24.27
C ASP A 1069 -27.46 37.28 -22.92
N ILE A 1070 -27.43 36.51 -21.82
CA ILE A 1070 -27.15 36.98 -20.45
C ILE A 1070 -25.74 36.58 -20.00
N CYS A 1071 -25.15 35.54 -20.60
CA CYS A 1071 -23.85 35.02 -20.20
C CYS A 1071 -22.75 36.07 -20.44
N ALA A 1072 -22.04 36.45 -19.36
CA ALA A 1072 -20.91 37.36 -19.44
C ALA A 1072 -19.57 36.65 -19.73
N GLY A 1073 -19.58 35.34 -19.99
CA GLY A 1073 -18.37 34.56 -20.28
C GLY A 1073 -17.36 34.43 -19.13
N CYS A 1074 -17.80 34.56 -17.87
CA CYS A 1074 -16.90 34.58 -16.70
C CYS A 1074 -16.29 33.21 -16.32
N GLN A 1075 -16.72 32.12 -16.98
CA GLN A 1075 -16.23 30.74 -16.82
C GLN A 1075 -16.34 30.10 -15.42
N THR A 1076 -16.87 30.83 -14.43
CA THR A 1076 -17.04 30.33 -13.05
C THR A 1076 -17.83 29.02 -12.97
N CYS A 1077 -18.80 28.82 -13.86
CA CYS A 1077 -19.63 27.61 -13.88
C CYS A 1077 -18.87 26.33 -14.26
N ILE A 1078 -17.73 26.42 -14.95
CA ILE A 1078 -17.00 25.26 -15.48
C ILE A 1078 -16.45 24.41 -14.33
N GLY A 1079 -15.69 25.02 -13.42
CA GLY A 1079 -15.13 24.32 -12.25
C GLY A 1079 -16.15 23.90 -11.19
N LEU A 1080 -17.41 24.36 -11.30
CA LEU A 1080 -18.50 24.01 -10.39
C LEU A 1080 -19.27 22.76 -10.82
N CYS A 1081 -19.09 22.30 -12.06
CA CYS A 1081 -19.80 21.13 -12.57
C CYS A 1081 -19.03 19.86 -12.19
N PRO A 1082 -19.56 19.01 -11.29
CA PRO A 1082 -18.87 17.77 -10.91
C PRO A 1082 -18.86 16.72 -12.03
N TYR A 1083 -19.61 16.97 -13.11
CA TYR A 1083 -19.75 16.06 -14.25
C TYR A 1083 -18.99 16.55 -15.49
N GLY A 1084 -18.29 17.68 -15.43
CA GLY A 1084 -17.63 18.27 -16.59
C GLY A 1084 -18.58 18.68 -17.72
N ALA A 1085 -19.86 18.91 -17.43
CA ALA A 1085 -20.88 19.14 -18.44
C ALA A 1085 -20.89 20.56 -19.04
N ILE A 1086 -19.94 21.44 -18.68
CA ILE A 1086 -19.97 22.85 -19.10
C ILE A 1086 -18.63 23.21 -19.73
N GLU A 1087 -18.69 23.72 -20.95
CA GLU A 1087 -17.52 24.13 -21.73
C GLU A 1087 -17.60 25.61 -22.07
N PHE A 1088 -16.48 26.21 -22.46
CA PHE A 1088 -16.43 27.59 -22.93
C PHE A 1088 -16.39 27.61 -24.47
N ASP A 1089 -17.39 28.23 -25.09
CA ASP A 1089 -17.39 28.46 -26.54
C ASP A 1089 -16.59 29.75 -26.81
N GLU A 1090 -15.32 29.60 -27.18
CA GLU A 1090 -14.42 30.74 -27.46
C GLU A 1090 -14.94 31.64 -28.59
N ARG A 1091 -15.66 31.08 -29.56
CA ARG A 1091 -16.17 31.83 -30.71
C ARG A 1091 -17.33 32.73 -30.30
N ARG A 1092 -18.18 32.27 -29.40
CA ARG A 1092 -19.34 33.02 -28.90
C ARG A 1092 -19.04 33.85 -27.65
N GLY A 1093 -17.94 33.56 -26.95
CA GLY A 1093 -17.58 34.20 -25.69
C GLY A 1093 -18.50 33.84 -24.52
N VAL A 1094 -19.17 32.68 -24.58
CA VAL A 1094 -20.15 32.24 -23.58
C VAL A 1094 -19.89 30.80 -23.16
N SER A 1095 -20.31 30.44 -21.95
CA SER A 1095 -20.30 29.03 -21.51
C SER A 1095 -21.54 28.29 -22.04
N VAL A 1096 -21.37 27.04 -22.43
CA VAL A 1096 -22.41 26.17 -22.99
C VAL A 1096 -22.48 24.87 -22.20
N VAL A 1097 -23.69 24.38 -21.95
CA VAL A 1097 -23.92 23.11 -21.25
C VAL A 1097 -24.03 21.98 -22.28
N ASN A 1098 -23.24 20.92 -22.09
CA ASN A 1098 -23.46 19.64 -22.71
C ASN A 1098 -24.69 18.98 -22.05
N GLU A 1099 -25.81 19.11 -22.73
CA GLU A 1099 -27.10 18.63 -22.25
C GLU A 1099 -27.16 17.12 -22.00
N ALA A 1100 -26.33 16.32 -22.68
CA ALA A 1100 -26.31 14.87 -22.50
C ALA A 1100 -25.65 14.45 -21.17
N VAL A 1101 -24.69 15.25 -20.69
CA VAL A 1101 -23.92 14.97 -19.47
C VAL A 1101 -24.55 15.63 -18.25
N CYS A 1102 -25.22 16.76 -18.43
CA CYS A 1102 -25.80 17.53 -17.35
C CYS A 1102 -26.84 16.73 -16.55
N LYS A 1103 -26.65 16.63 -15.23
CA LYS A 1103 -27.59 15.97 -14.30
C LYS A 1103 -28.59 16.93 -13.65
N GLY A 1104 -28.57 18.22 -14.01
CA GLY A 1104 -29.48 19.21 -13.45
C GLY A 1104 -29.28 19.51 -11.97
N CYS A 1105 -28.08 19.30 -11.41
CA CYS A 1105 -27.83 19.52 -9.98
C CYS A 1105 -27.98 20.98 -9.52
N GLY A 1106 -27.93 21.94 -10.46
CA GLY A 1106 -28.12 23.36 -10.17
C GLY A 1106 -26.93 24.09 -9.56
N SER A 1107 -25.80 23.42 -9.32
CA SER A 1107 -24.57 24.05 -8.80
C SER A 1107 -24.16 25.26 -9.65
N CYS A 1108 -24.09 25.12 -10.97
CA CYS A 1108 -23.77 26.24 -11.85
C CYS A 1108 -24.79 27.38 -11.80
N SER A 1109 -26.07 27.09 -11.55
CA SER A 1109 -27.13 28.10 -11.47
C SER A 1109 -27.05 28.91 -10.18
N GLY A 1110 -26.80 28.25 -9.05
CA GLY A 1110 -26.72 28.91 -7.74
C GLY A 1110 -25.56 29.90 -7.61
N PHE A 1111 -24.49 29.71 -8.38
CA PHE A 1111 -23.28 30.55 -8.34
C PHE A 1111 -23.11 31.47 -9.56
N CYS A 1112 -24.04 31.45 -10.52
CA CYS A 1112 -23.91 32.28 -11.72
C CYS A 1112 -24.16 33.76 -11.38
N PRO A 1113 -23.15 34.65 -11.51
CA PRO A 1113 -23.30 36.03 -11.08
C PRO A 1113 -24.22 36.85 -11.99
N SER A 1114 -24.33 36.49 -13.28
CA SER A 1114 -25.23 37.15 -14.22
C SER A 1114 -26.65 36.57 -14.22
N GLY A 1115 -26.87 35.44 -13.55
CA GLY A 1115 -28.14 34.69 -13.61
C GLY A 1115 -28.39 33.99 -14.95
N ALA A 1116 -27.39 33.92 -15.84
CA ALA A 1116 -27.49 33.25 -17.13
C ALA A 1116 -27.66 31.74 -17.02
N ALA A 1117 -27.02 31.10 -16.03
CA ALA A 1117 -27.18 29.66 -15.78
C ALA A 1117 -28.46 29.41 -14.98
N GLN A 1118 -29.36 28.61 -15.52
CA GLN A 1118 -30.61 28.22 -14.87
C GLN A 1118 -30.85 26.71 -15.02
N VAL A 1119 -31.71 26.14 -14.17
CA VAL A 1119 -32.12 24.74 -14.29
C VAL A 1119 -33.55 24.70 -14.84
N ALA A 1120 -33.75 23.98 -15.94
CA ALA A 1120 -35.08 23.74 -16.46
C ALA A 1120 -35.91 23.01 -15.38
N HIS A 1121 -37.17 23.42 -15.19
CA HIS A 1121 -38.07 22.93 -14.13
C HIS A 1121 -37.75 23.38 -12.69
N PHE A 1122 -36.64 24.10 -12.48
CA PHE A 1122 -36.24 24.71 -11.20
C PHE A 1122 -35.66 26.12 -11.42
N ASN A 1123 -36.29 26.90 -12.31
CA ASN A 1123 -35.83 28.25 -12.62
C ASN A 1123 -36.18 29.25 -11.51
N LYS A 1124 -35.61 30.46 -11.59
CA LYS A 1124 -35.82 31.49 -10.58
C LYS A 1124 -37.32 31.79 -10.38
N GLU A 1125 -38.07 32.00 -11.45
CA GLU A 1125 -39.50 32.34 -11.35
C GLU A 1125 -40.32 31.24 -10.66
N GLN A 1126 -40.08 29.98 -11.01
CA GLN A 1126 -40.74 28.81 -10.43
C GLN A 1126 -40.47 28.68 -8.92
N ILE A 1127 -39.22 28.85 -8.50
CA ILE A 1127 -38.82 28.73 -7.09
C ILE A 1127 -39.36 29.90 -6.26
N PHE A 1128 -39.28 31.13 -6.77
CA PHE A 1128 -39.83 32.29 -6.06
C PHE A 1128 -41.37 32.24 -5.97
N ALA A 1129 -42.04 31.74 -7.02
CA ALA A 1129 -43.48 31.51 -6.96
C ALA A 1129 -43.85 30.45 -5.91
N GLU A 1130 -43.04 29.39 -5.75
CA GLU A 1130 -43.23 28.42 -4.67
C GLU A 1130 -43.16 29.11 -3.30
N PHE A 1131 -42.15 29.96 -3.07
CA PHE A 1131 -42.01 30.71 -1.82
C PHE A 1131 -43.15 31.68 -1.57
N GLU A 1132 -43.57 32.47 -2.57
CA GLU A 1132 -44.72 33.36 -2.46
C GLU A 1132 -45.99 32.58 -2.07
N GLY A 1133 -46.21 31.43 -2.72
CA GLY A 1133 -47.33 30.56 -2.38
C GLY A 1133 -47.30 29.99 -0.96
N LEU A 1134 -46.10 29.70 -0.44
CA LEU A 1134 -45.93 29.29 0.96
C LEU A 1134 -46.24 30.45 1.92
N MET A 1135 -45.73 31.66 1.64
CA MET A 1135 -45.92 32.84 2.48
C MET A 1135 -47.39 33.30 2.50
N ASP A 1136 -48.01 33.42 1.33
CA ASP A 1136 -49.41 33.82 1.19
C ASP A 1136 -50.34 32.83 1.91
N ALA A 1137 -50.02 31.53 1.84
CA ALA A 1137 -50.80 30.52 2.54
C ALA A 1137 -50.67 30.68 4.05
N LEU A 1138 -49.46 30.85 4.60
CA LEU A 1138 -49.24 31.07 6.03
C LEU A 1138 -50.03 32.27 6.56
N ASP A 1139 -50.08 33.36 5.79
CA ASP A 1139 -50.88 34.54 6.15
C ASP A 1139 -52.39 34.26 6.10
N ALA A 1140 -52.85 33.42 5.17
CA ALA A 1140 -54.26 33.09 4.99
C ALA A 1140 -54.78 32.02 5.96
N VAL A 1141 -53.94 31.06 6.36
CA VAL A 1141 -54.34 29.94 7.24
C VAL A 1141 -54.02 30.18 8.73
N GLY A 1142 -53.25 31.23 9.06
CA GLY A 1142 -52.85 31.60 10.42
C GLY A 1142 -51.58 30.87 10.88
N GLN A 1143 -50.81 31.50 11.79
CA GLN A 1143 -49.65 30.88 12.45
C GLN A 1143 -50.06 29.82 13.46
#